data_AF-A0A6A5V0B7-F1
#
_entry.id   AF-A0A6A5V0B7-F1
#
_cell.length_a   1.000
_cell.length_b   1.000
_cell.length_c   1.000
_cell.angle_alpha   90.00
_cell.angle_beta   90.00
_cell.angle_gamma   90.00
#
_symmetry.space_group_name_H-M   'P 1'
#
loop_
_entity.id
_entity.type
_entity.pdbx_description
1 polymer ?
#
loop_
_entity_poly.entity_id
_entity_poly.type
_entity_poly.pdbx_seq_one_letter_code
_entity_poly.pdbx_strand_id
1 'polypeptide(L)'
;MTSSPETPLDGVVGAEPATHDGHGNHHHHQHHHRFHHTGGRLRHILRPDGRRVHVAGSPEESNHLRKTLSIAEKDDFDIVIHGSPEHIDALRHTHQSHSEQRQRLKEKHPEIAEEFERVIRELDELSRELHMVSSHAVQLDASFSKYGYSAHLRTKDSPTSSSATSMHSDSDMFDKEAWDAERNLGTTMRFYRKPIVRQYFHKGLLWRAREAQEVASYELFIDLFYVGIIAITGDTAAEHPTGESLLRFAITFIMGWKFWSDISLLISWFDCDDILRRCSVLFILICLLGFTTNMASAFEHTYTPLVAFYLAARLFVASSLLWYACTIPMVRASMIGNAIIIILPAALWIGSIHVEEPGRQALIWPALALDTFGSSLMILVQRPQVWGSHFPRAVAWAKSKFEFFPGANIEHRIERTGAFVTLVFGSCVLGLLYQSAVEFGINAFFGKAVMGLIQAFTYNWIYFEIDSFNLHTHAIRRSVWSALIWFSVHLPFIMSFVLSASALAVLVRAHDSPDSPLDSLYETFIPRSEEHIGPGLRWFYCGGTGIALLCMAVLAHTHVHKTIPNQRLLKSKRLLARIFVAIIIICLPLAHLNSLDLVGTVTGLLAFVLVVELVGASCAGENVLWDAKCKRNRANYEAQCAVRKEELEKSAREGTVVNVEEIARREGGEKGVVGTV
;
A
#
# COMPACT_ATOMS: atom_id res chain seq x y z
N MET A 1 -6.74 54.89 14.28
CA MET A 1 -7.54 55.77 15.16
C MET A 1 -8.80 56.15 14.42
N THR A 2 -9.96 55.74 14.96
CA THR A 2 -11.32 56.33 14.85
C THR A 2 -11.86 56.60 13.43
N SER A 3 -13.03 56.13 13.00
CA SER A 3 -14.30 55.96 13.72
C SER A 3 -15.36 55.37 12.75
N SER A 4 -16.16 54.41 13.22
CA SER A 4 -17.56 54.25 12.76
C SER A 4 -18.42 55.36 13.38
N PRO A 5 -19.56 55.75 12.77
CA PRO A 5 -20.88 55.50 13.41
C PRO A 5 -21.98 55.06 12.39
N GLU A 6 -22.87 54.12 12.70
CA GLU A 6 -24.21 54.27 13.35
C GLU A 6 -25.27 54.91 12.43
N THR A 7 -26.20 54.12 11.84
CA THR A 7 -27.66 53.96 12.16
C THR A 7 -28.50 55.22 11.75
N PRO A 8 -29.86 55.22 11.56
CA PRO A 8 -30.89 54.42 12.25
C PRO A 8 -32.19 54.11 11.44
N LEU A 9 -33.02 53.12 11.84
CA LEU A 9 -34.29 53.17 12.61
C LEU A 9 -35.61 53.20 11.80
N ASP A 10 -36.63 52.70 12.49
CA ASP A 10 -38.10 52.74 12.31
C ASP A 10 -38.76 51.65 11.45
N GLY A 11 -39.80 50.93 11.88
CA GLY A 11 -40.54 50.97 13.15
C GLY A 11 -42.01 50.55 12.95
N VAL A 12 -42.41 49.48 13.64
CA VAL A 12 -43.65 49.34 14.45
C VAL A 12 -45.04 49.09 13.79
N VAL A 13 -45.53 47.84 13.97
CA VAL A 13 -46.80 47.33 14.60
C VAL A 13 -48.20 47.68 14.03
N GLY A 14 -48.99 46.62 13.73
CA GLY A 14 -50.28 46.38 14.41
C GLY A 14 -51.54 46.00 13.58
N ALA A 15 -52.05 44.77 13.84
CA ALA A 15 -53.46 44.31 13.84
C ALA A 15 -54.12 43.67 12.59
N GLU A 16 -54.60 42.42 12.81
CA GLU A 16 -55.50 41.51 12.05
C GLU A 16 -56.99 41.99 12.03
N PRO A 17 -58.00 41.36 11.34
CA PRO A 17 -58.08 39.97 10.81
C PRO A 17 -58.83 39.69 9.46
N ALA A 18 -58.71 38.42 9.02
CA ALA A 18 -59.63 37.55 8.24
C ALA A 18 -59.91 37.78 6.73
N THR A 19 -59.44 36.86 5.86
CA THR A 19 -60.23 35.77 5.22
C THR A 19 -59.56 35.16 3.96
N HIS A 20 -59.57 33.82 3.92
CA HIS A 20 -59.62 32.86 2.80
C HIS A 20 -58.51 32.65 1.73
N ASP A 21 -58.17 31.36 1.66
CA ASP A 21 -57.77 30.49 0.53
C ASP A 21 -56.36 30.52 -0.07
N GLY A 22 -55.71 29.35 0.01
CA GLY A 22 -54.52 29.02 -0.77
C GLY A 22 -53.73 27.84 -0.23
N HIS A 23 -54.11 26.63 -0.64
CA HIS A 23 -53.35 25.40 -0.47
C HIS A 23 -51.85 25.57 -0.81
N GLY A 24 -50.96 25.20 0.12
CA GLY A 24 -49.52 25.13 -0.10
C GLY A 24 -48.90 24.03 0.76
N ASN A 25 -48.78 22.84 0.17
CA ASN A 25 -48.32 21.63 0.84
C ASN A 25 -46.81 21.71 1.13
N HIS A 26 -46.43 21.51 2.39
CA HIS A 26 -45.05 21.33 2.83
C HIS A 26 -44.48 20.00 2.30
N HIS A 27 -43.46 20.05 1.45
CA HIS A 27 -42.64 18.87 1.16
C HIS A 27 -41.47 18.78 2.14
N HIS A 28 -41.61 17.88 3.11
CA HIS A 28 -40.51 17.27 3.84
C HIS A 28 -39.69 16.39 2.88
N HIS A 29 -38.45 16.77 2.58
CA HIS A 29 -37.49 15.89 1.95
C HIS A 29 -36.87 14.96 3.01
N GLN A 30 -37.42 13.75 3.14
CA GLN A 30 -36.72 12.62 3.75
C GLN A 30 -35.83 11.96 2.70
N HIS A 31 -34.52 12.14 2.85
CA HIS A 31 -33.51 11.43 2.08
C HIS A 31 -33.41 9.98 2.56
N HIS A 32 -33.99 9.05 1.80
CA HIS A 32 -33.67 7.64 1.91
C HIS A 32 -32.55 7.28 0.93
N HIS A 33 -31.48 6.74 1.51
CA HIS A 33 -30.30 6.18 0.84
C HIS A 33 -30.69 5.24 -0.31
N ARG A 34 -30.29 5.60 -1.53
CA ARG A 34 -30.31 4.71 -2.70
C ARG A 34 -29.12 3.75 -2.60
N PHE A 35 -29.41 2.48 -2.45
CA PHE A 35 -28.46 1.41 -2.72
C PHE A 35 -28.16 1.34 -4.22
N HIS A 36 -26.87 1.25 -4.52
CA HIS A 36 -26.29 1.10 -5.86
C HIS A 36 -26.55 -0.30 -6.47
N HIS A 37 -26.71 -0.30 -7.80
CA HIS A 37 -26.54 -1.41 -8.76
C HIS A 37 -27.15 -2.78 -8.40
N THR A 38 -28.46 -2.90 -8.59
CA THR A 38 -29.08 -4.13 -9.12
C THR A 38 -29.80 -3.72 -10.40
N GLY A 39 -29.67 -4.50 -11.48
CA GLY A 39 -30.21 -4.19 -12.82
C GLY A 39 -31.62 -3.63 -12.77
N GLY A 40 -31.94 -2.70 -13.68
CA GLY A 40 -33.19 -1.95 -13.71
C GLY A 40 -34.39 -2.83 -13.37
N ARG A 41 -34.99 -2.60 -12.21
CA ARG A 41 -36.11 -3.40 -11.70
C ARG A 41 -37.33 -3.14 -12.58
N LEU A 42 -37.88 -4.18 -13.19
CA LEU A 42 -39.11 -4.12 -13.98
C LEU A 42 -40.28 -3.71 -13.07
N ARG A 43 -40.70 -2.44 -13.17
CA ARG A 43 -41.84 -1.90 -12.40
C ARG A 43 -43.20 -2.19 -13.04
N HIS A 44 -43.19 -2.56 -14.31
CA HIS A 44 -44.37 -2.85 -15.11
C HIS A 44 -44.16 -4.17 -15.85
N ILE A 45 -45.12 -5.08 -15.75
CA ILE A 45 -45.13 -6.36 -16.45
C ILE A 45 -46.42 -6.43 -17.26
N LEU A 46 -46.33 -6.72 -18.56
CA LEU A 46 -47.52 -6.90 -19.41
C LEU A 46 -47.87 -8.38 -19.47
N ARG A 47 -49.08 -8.75 -19.03
CA ARG A 47 -49.56 -10.13 -19.17
C ARG A 47 -49.95 -10.44 -20.62
N PRO A 48 -49.94 -11.73 -21.03
CA PRO A 48 -50.35 -12.16 -22.36
C PRO A 48 -51.81 -11.81 -22.68
N ASP A 49 -52.65 -11.69 -21.65
CA ASP A 49 -54.06 -11.31 -21.72
C ASP A 49 -54.27 -9.80 -21.96
N GLY A 50 -53.19 -9.02 -22.09
CA GLY A 50 -53.22 -7.56 -22.29
C GLY A 50 -53.26 -6.72 -21.00
N ARG A 51 -53.42 -7.36 -19.83
CA ARG A 51 -53.46 -6.68 -18.52
C ARG A 51 -52.09 -6.21 -18.05
N ARG A 52 -52.01 -5.00 -17.49
CA ARG A 52 -50.79 -4.42 -16.90
C ARG A 52 -50.69 -4.78 -15.43
N VAL A 53 -49.55 -5.37 -15.04
CA VAL A 53 -49.22 -5.68 -13.66
C VAL A 53 -48.20 -4.68 -13.15
N HIS A 54 -48.54 -3.95 -12.09
CA HIS A 54 -47.68 -2.96 -11.46
C HIS A 54 -46.99 -3.56 -10.23
N VAL A 55 -45.66 -3.44 -10.17
CA VAL A 55 -44.85 -4.02 -9.09
C VAL A 55 -44.50 -2.93 -8.08
N ALA A 56 -45.04 -3.05 -6.85
CA ALA A 56 -44.75 -2.15 -5.74
C ALA A 56 -43.59 -2.68 -4.87
N GLY A 57 -42.68 -1.80 -4.43
CA GLY A 57 -41.55 -2.16 -3.57
C GLY A 57 -41.91 -2.36 -2.09
N SER A 58 -43.06 -1.84 -1.65
CA SER A 58 -43.59 -2.02 -0.29
C SER A 58 -45.12 -2.08 -0.25
N PRO A 59 -45.73 -2.60 0.84
CA PRO A 59 -47.18 -2.60 1.01
C PRO A 59 -47.79 -1.19 1.02
N GLU A 60 -47.09 -0.21 1.59
CA GLU A 60 -47.52 1.20 1.60
C GLU A 60 -47.51 1.81 0.19
N GLU A 61 -46.47 1.50 -0.59
CA GLU A 61 -46.36 1.91 -2.00
C GLU A 61 -47.46 1.28 -2.87
N SER A 62 -47.84 0.03 -2.59
CA SER A 62 -48.93 -0.65 -3.30
C SER A 62 -50.30 0.04 -3.12
N ASN A 63 -50.56 0.57 -1.91
CA ASN A 63 -51.79 1.31 -1.60
C ASN A 63 -51.80 2.70 -2.27
N HIS A 64 -50.63 3.35 -2.34
CA HIS A 64 -50.49 4.61 -3.05
C HIS A 64 -50.68 4.42 -4.56
N LEU A 65 -50.02 3.43 -5.16
CA LEU A 65 -50.17 3.06 -6.57
C LEU A 65 -51.61 2.71 -6.92
N ARG A 66 -52.32 1.98 -6.04
CA ARG A 66 -53.74 1.66 -6.24
C ARG A 66 -54.62 2.91 -6.35
N LYS A 67 -54.39 3.91 -5.50
CA LYS A 67 -55.13 5.19 -5.54
C LYS A 67 -54.79 6.04 -6.76
N THR A 68 -53.53 6.05 -7.18
CA THR A 68 -53.09 6.83 -8.35
C THR A 68 -53.58 6.21 -9.66
N LEU A 69 -53.49 4.88 -9.80
CA LEU A 69 -53.86 4.16 -11.02
C LEU A 69 -55.37 4.07 -11.22
N SER A 70 -56.17 4.01 -10.13
CA SER A 70 -57.63 4.06 -10.23
C SER A 70 -58.19 5.37 -10.79
N ILE A 71 -57.37 6.43 -10.80
CA ILE A 71 -57.73 7.75 -11.35
C ILE A 71 -57.23 7.89 -12.80
N ALA A 72 -56.13 7.23 -13.15
CA ALA A 72 -55.42 7.44 -14.41
C ALA A 72 -55.72 6.42 -15.51
N GLU A 73 -55.99 5.15 -15.18
CA GLU A 73 -56.26 4.09 -16.16
C GLU A 73 -57.69 3.54 -16.01
N LYS A 74 -58.39 3.36 -17.16
CA LYS A 74 -59.76 2.79 -17.24
C LYS A 74 -59.78 1.27 -17.45
N ASP A 75 -58.61 0.66 -17.67
CA ASP A 75 -58.46 -0.77 -17.95
C ASP A 75 -58.19 -1.59 -16.67
N ASP A 76 -58.42 -2.90 -16.74
CA ASP A 76 -58.25 -3.85 -15.63
C ASP A 76 -56.75 -4.04 -15.31
N PHE A 77 -56.27 -3.50 -14.18
CA PHE A 77 -54.87 -3.56 -13.73
C PHE A 77 -54.70 -4.37 -12.44
N ASP A 78 -53.61 -5.15 -12.36
CA ASP A 78 -53.24 -5.92 -11.17
C ASP A 78 -52.05 -5.24 -10.48
N ILE A 79 -52.09 -5.12 -9.15
CA ILE A 79 -50.98 -4.58 -8.35
C ILE A 79 -50.42 -5.67 -7.48
N VAL A 80 -49.11 -5.92 -7.60
CA VAL A 80 -48.44 -7.02 -6.93
C VAL A 80 -47.22 -6.51 -6.18
N ILE A 81 -46.97 -7.07 -4.99
CA ILE A 81 -45.84 -6.68 -4.15
C ILE A 81 -44.58 -7.42 -4.60
N HIS A 82 -43.47 -6.69 -4.72
CA HIS A 82 -42.19 -7.25 -5.11
C HIS A 82 -41.77 -8.43 -4.22
N GLY A 83 -41.69 -9.63 -4.81
CA GLY A 83 -41.25 -10.85 -4.16
C GLY A 83 -42.37 -11.67 -3.53
N SER A 84 -43.63 -11.25 -3.67
CA SER A 84 -44.78 -12.09 -3.31
C SER A 84 -44.87 -13.32 -4.22
N PRO A 85 -45.57 -14.39 -3.80
CA PRO A 85 -45.85 -15.55 -4.66
C PRO A 85 -46.52 -15.13 -5.97
N GLU A 86 -47.45 -14.18 -5.89
CA GLU A 86 -48.14 -13.59 -7.04
C GLU A 86 -47.18 -12.85 -7.99
N HIS A 87 -46.13 -12.19 -7.48
CA HIS A 87 -45.13 -11.51 -8.32
C HIS A 87 -44.29 -12.51 -9.09
N ILE A 88 -43.90 -13.60 -8.41
CA ILE A 88 -43.11 -14.68 -9.00
C ILE A 88 -43.94 -15.41 -10.06
N ASP A 89 -45.22 -15.67 -9.80
CA ASP A 89 -46.11 -16.32 -10.74
C ASP A 89 -46.42 -15.43 -11.95
N ALA A 90 -46.63 -14.12 -11.74
CA ALA A 90 -46.78 -13.15 -12.82
C ALA A 90 -45.51 -13.06 -13.70
N LEU A 91 -44.32 -13.06 -13.10
CA LEU A 91 -43.05 -13.10 -13.83
C LEU A 91 -42.88 -14.42 -14.59
N ARG A 92 -43.17 -15.56 -13.96
CA ARG A 92 -43.05 -16.89 -14.59
C ARG A 92 -43.98 -17.02 -15.78
N HIS A 93 -45.24 -16.60 -15.64
CA HIS A 93 -46.22 -16.63 -16.70
C HIS A 93 -45.84 -15.72 -17.88
N THR A 94 -45.39 -14.50 -17.58
CA THR A 94 -44.96 -13.54 -18.62
C THR A 94 -43.70 -14.01 -19.33
N HIS A 95 -42.72 -14.53 -18.58
CA HIS A 95 -41.51 -15.13 -19.14
C HIS A 95 -41.85 -16.33 -20.03
N GLN A 96 -42.73 -17.22 -19.59
CA GLN A 96 -43.16 -18.38 -20.37
C GLN A 96 -43.84 -17.95 -21.68
N SER A 97 -44.77 -16.99 -21.63
CA SER A 97 -45.44 -16.48 -22.84
C SER A 97 -44.46 -15.81 -23.80
N HIS A 98 -43.52 -15.00 -23.31
CA HIS A 98 -42.51 -14.39 -24.19
C HIS A 98 -41.54 -15.43 -24.75
N SER A 99 -41.21 -16.46 -23.98
CA SER A 99 -40.39 -17.59 -24.44
C SER A 99 -41.10 -18.37 -25.54
N GLU A 100 -42.40 -18.65 -25.37
CA GLU A 100 -43.23 -19.32 -26.38
C GLU A 100 -43.41 -18.44 -27.63
N GLN A 101 -43.64 -17.13 -27.47
CA GLN A 101 -43.72 -16.19 -28.58
C GLN A 101 -42.40 -16.09 -29.34
N ARG A 102 -41.27 -16.04 -28.62
CA ARG A 102 -39.93 -16.09 -29.20
C ARG A 102 -39.70 -17.40 -29.97
N GLN A 103 -40.12 -18.53 -29.41
CA GLN A 103 -40.01 -19.83 -30.09
C GLN A 103 -40.88 -19.90 -31.34
N ARG A 104 -42.12 -19.41 -31.29
CA ARG A 104 -43.00 -19.30 -32.48
C ARG A 104 -42.43 -18.36 -33.55
N LEU A 105 -41.83 -17.24 -33.16
CA LEU A 105 -41.15 -16.33 -34.09
C LEU A 105 -39.92 -17.01 -34.72
N LYS A 106 -39.18 -17.80 -33.94
CA LYS A 106 -38.05 -18.60 -34.41
C LYS A 106 -38.46 -19.71 -35.37
N GLU A 107 -39.61 -20.34 -35.14
CA GLU A 107 -40.19 -21.33 -36.06
C GLU A 107 -40.71 -20.70 -37.35
N LYS A 108 -41.30 -19.50 -37.29
CA LYS A 108 -41.84 -18.78 -38.46
C LYS A 108 -40.75 -18.13 -39.33
N HIS A 109 -39.70 -17.60 -38.70
CA HIS A 109 -38.64 -16.86 -39.37
C HIS A 109 -37.27 -17.27 -38.80
N PRO A 110 -36.81 -18.49 -39.10
CA PRO A 110 -35.58 -19.04 -38.52
C PRO A 110 -34.35 -18.19 -38.83
N GLU A 111 -34.19 -17.76 -40.09
CA GLU A 111 -33.03 -16.97 -40.53
C GLU A 111 -32.96 -15.59 -39.84
N ILE A 112 -34.10 -14.89 -39.73
CA ILE A 112 -34.16 -13.55 -39.11
C ILE A 112 -33.98 -13.65 -37.60
N ALA A 113 -34.54 -14.67 -36.96
CA ALA A 113 -34.41 -14.86 -35.51
C ALA A 113 -32.97 -15.17 -35.11
N GLU A 114 -32.24 -15.98 -35.90
CA GLU A 114 -30.81 -16.25 -35.69
C GLU A 114 -29.95 -15.00 -35.88
N GLU A 115 -30.24 -14.17 -36.88
CA GLU A 115 -29.55 -12.90 -37.09
C GLU A 115 -29.79 -11.92 -35.94
N PHE A 116 -31.02 -11.81 -35.44
CA PHE A 116 -31.35 -10.93 -34.32
C PHE A 116 -30.70 -11.38 -33.00
N GLU A 117 -30.68 -12.70 -32.74
CA GLU A 117 -29.98 -13.28 -31.58
C GLU A 117 -28.46 -13.04 -31.66
N ARG A 118 -27.87 -13.11 -32.86
CA ARG A 118 -26.46 -12.78 -33.11
C ARG A 118 -26.17 -11.32 -32.78
N VAL A 119 -26.95 -10.38 -33.32
CA VAL A 119 -26.76 -8.92 -33.12
C VAL A 119 -26.87 -8.53 -31.65
N ILE A 120 -27.85 -9.07 -30.91
CA ILE A 120 -27.99 -8.79 -29.47
C ILE A 120 -26.76 -9.30 -28.70
N ARG A 121 -26.26 -10.50 -29.03
CA ARG A 121 -25.08 -11.07 -28.36
C ARG A 121 -23.82 -10.23 -28.60
N GLU A 122 -23.62 -9.77 -29.84
CA GLU A 122 -22.52 -8.88 -30.20
C GLU A 122 -22.59 -7.54 -29.44
N LEU A 123 -23.78 -6.94 -29.33
CA LEU A 123 -24.00 -5.72 -28.55
C LEU A 123 -23.68 -5.90 -27.05
N ASP A 124 -24.09 -7.01 -26.45
CA ASP A 124 -23.79 -7.33 -25.05
C ASP A 124 -22.30 -7.65 -24.80
N GLU A 125 -21.60 -8.19 -25.80
CA GLU A 125 -20.14 -8.40 -25.76
C GLU A 125 -19.40 -7.05 -25.84
N LEU A 126 -19.74 -6.21 -26.81
CA LEU A 126 -19.21 -4.85 -26.97
C LEU A 126 -19.43 -3.98 -25.73
N SER A 127 -20.63 -4.03 -25.14
CA SER A 127 -20.95 -3.28 -23.91
C SER A 127 -20.08 -3.73 -22.72
N ARG A 128 -19.84 -5.04 -22.58
CA ARG A 128 -18.96 -5.59 -21.54
C ARG A 128 -17.50 -5.16 -21.73
N GLU A 129 -16.99 -5.20 -22.95
CA GLU A 129 -15.63 -4.73 -23.24
C GLU A 129 -15.47 -3.23 -22.99
N LEU A 130 -16.41 -2.42 -23.45
CA LEU A 130 -16.41 -0.98 -23.23
C LEU A 130 -16.33 -0.65 -21.73
N HIS A 131 -17.08 -1.39 -20.91
CA HIS A 131 -17.04 -1.24 -19.45
C HIS A 131 -15.69 -1.68 -18.84
N MET A 132 -15.06 -2.73 -19.37
CA MET A 132 -13.74 -3.19 -18.93
C MET A 132 -12.65 -2.17 -19.28
N VAL A 133 -12.65 -1.65 -20.51
CA VAL A 133 -11.67 -0.66 -20.98
C VAL A 133 -11.83 0.67 -20.24
N SER A 134 -13.06 1.14 -20.06
CA SER A 134 -13.35 2.34 -19.25
C SER A 134 -12.82 2.19 -17.82
N SER A 135 -13.05 1.05 -17.17
CA SER A 135 -12.57 0.81 -15.80
C SER A 135 -11.03 0.80 -15.66
N HIS A 136 -10.32 0.33 -16.69
CA HIS A 136 -8.86 0.33 -16.73
C HIS A 136 -8.27 1.71 -17.03
N ALA A 137 -8.92 2.50 -17.90
CA ALA A 137 -8.53 3.88 -18.18
C ALA A 137 -8.63 4.77 -16.92
N VAL A 138 -9.67 4.57 -16.10
CA VAL A 138 -9.88 5.30 -14.84
C VAL A 138 -8.77 5.05 -13.81
N GLN A 139 -8.13 3.87 -13.79
CA GLN A 139 -7.02 3.58 -12.87
C GLN A 139 -5.70 4.23 -13.29
N LEU A 140 -5.45 4.37 -14.59
CA LEU A 140 -4.27 5.05 -15.12
C LEU A 140 -4.39 6.57 -15.05
N ASP A 141 -5.58 7.12 -15.34
CA ASP A 141 -5.83 8.57 -15.33
C ASP A 141 -5.68 9.17 -13.91
N ALA A 142 -6.04 8.40 -12.87
CA ALA A 142 -5.84 8.79 -11.48
C ALA A 142 -4.37 9.02 -11.09
N SER A 143 -3.40 8.39 -11.78
CA SER A 143 -1.97 8.57 -11.48
C SER A 143 -1.35 9.80 -12.15
N PHE A 144 -1.90 10.22 -13.30
CA PHE A 144 -1.37 11.35 -14.07
C PHE A 144 -2.05 12.69 -13.76
N SER A 145 -3.33 12.68 -13.37
CA SER A 145 -4.07 13.87 -12.93
C SER A 145 -3.40 14.59 -11.74
N LYS A 146 -2.73 13.83 -10.87
CA LYS A 146 -1.92 14.32 -9.74
C LYS A 146 -0.90 15.40 -10.11
N TYR A 147 -0.26 15.27 -11.28
CA TYR A 147 0.76 16.21 -11.75
C TYR A 147 0.20 17.24 -12.73
N GLY A 148 -1.13 17.31 -12.87
CA GLY A 148 -1.82 18.17 -13.83
C GLY A 148 -1.86 17.61 -15.25
N TYR A 149 -1.50 16.34 -15.45
CA TYR A 149 -1.59 15.65 -16.74
C TYR A 149 -2.83 14.74 -16.74
N SER A 150 -4.05 15.30 -16.81
CA SER A 150 -5.19 14.44 -17.15
C SER A 150 -5.07 14.00 -18.61
N ALA A 151 -5.29 12.73 -18.89
CA ALA A 151 -5.23 12.17 -20.24
C ALA A 151 -6.38 12.64 -21.14
N HIS A 152 -7.19 13.61 -20.69
CA HIS A 152 -7.93 14.48 -21.59
C HIS A 152 -6.94 15.41 -22.31
N LEU A 153 -6.26 14.83 -23.30
CA LEU A 153 -5.77 15.51 -24.48
C LEU A 153 -6.84 16.52 -24.89
N ARG A 154 -6.63 17.79 -24.54
CA ARG A 154 -7.26 18.89 -25.26
C ARG A 154 -6.64 18.85 -26.65
N THR A 155 -7.17 17.98 -27.51
CA THR A 155 -7.04 18.13 -28.96
C THR A 155 -7.80 19.39 -29.33
N LYS A 156 -7.13 20.52 -29.12
CA LYS A 156 -7.45 21.73 -29.83
C LYS A 156 -6.98 21.45 -31.25
N ASP A 157 -7.92 21.07 -32.11
CA ASP A 157 -8.04 21.55 -33.49
C ASP A 157 -8.94 20.61 -34.32
N SER A 158 -10.17 21.05 -34.53
CA SER A 158 -10.87 20.83 -35.80
C SER A 158 -11.89 21.95 -35.97
N PRO A 159 -11.66 22.89 -36.91
CA PRO A 159 -12.64 23.93 -37.20
C PRO A 159 -13.76 23.34 -38.08
N THR A 160 -14.99 23.68 -37.71
CA THR A 160 -16.18 23.81 -38.57
C THR A 160 -16.79 22.57 -39.26
N SER A 161 -18.12 22.46 -39.08
CA SER A 161 -19.11 21.55 -39.68
C SER A 161 -19.13 20.14 -39.07
N SER A 162 -20.21 19.62 -38.49
CA SER A 162 -21.62 19.80 -38.84
C SER A 162 -22.51 19.50 -37.63
N SER A 163 -23.54 20.32 -37.47
CA SER A 163 -24.70 20.11 -36.64
C SER A 163 -25.58 18.98 -37.19
N ALA A 164 -25.71 17.87 -36.46
CA ALA A 164 -26.86 16.95 -36.58
C ALA A 164 -26.99 16.09 -35.31
N THR A 165 -27.93 16.52 -34.47
CA THR A 165 -28.82 15.74 -33.58
C THR A 165 -28.47 14.28 -33.29
N SER A 166 -28.00 14.01 -32.07
CA SER A 166 -28.29 12.75 -31.35
C SER A 166 -28.72 13.08 -29.92
N MET A 167 -30.02 13.26 -29.74
CA MET A 167 -30.66 13.13 -28.44
C MET A 167 -30.57 11.67 -28.00
N HIS A 168 -30.25 11.44 -26.73
CA HIS A 168 -30.02 10.15 -26.05
C HIS A 168 -28.62 9.54 -26.16
N SER A 169 -27.67 10.13 -25.43
CA SER A 169 -26.63 9.37 -24.74
C SER A 169 -26.76 9.63 -23.24
N ASP A 170 -27.47 8.73 -22.55
CA ASP A 170 -27.62 8.79 -21.11
C ASP A 170 -26.29 8.37 -20.45
N SER A 171 -25.82 9.20 -19.52
CA SER A 171 -24.72 8.98 -18.57
C SER A 171 -23.26 8.92 -19.08
N ASP A 172 -22.73 10.07 -19.51
CA ASP A 172 -21.45 10.51 -18.93
C ASP A 172 -21.74 10.84 -17.47
N MET A 173 -21.52 9.88 -16.57
CA MET A 173 -21.63 10.11 -15.14
C MET A 173 -20.46 11.02 -14.76
N PHE A 174 -20.67 12.34 -14.86
CA PHE A 174 -19.84 13.34 -14.21
C PHE A 174 -19.81 12.97 -12.73
N ASP A 175 -18.75 12.29 -12.30
CA ASP A 175 -18.62 11.78 -10.95
C ASP A 175 -18.38 12.99 -10.07
N LYS A 176 -19.48 13.60 -9.61
CA LYS A 176 -19.51 14.84 -8.84
C LYS A 176 -18.58 14.78 -7.63
N GLU A 177 -18.38 13.57 -7.09
CA GLU A 177 -17.46 13.25 -6.02
C GLU A 177 -15.98 13.33 -6.46
N ALA A 178 -15.64 12.87 -7.66
CA ALA A 178 -14.29 13.03 -8.24
C ALA A 178 -14.01 14.50 -8.56
N TRP A 179 -15.00 15.22 -9.10
CA TRP A 179 -14.90 16.68 -9.30
C TRP A 179 -14.76 17.45 -7.99
N ASP A 180 -15.47 17.05 -6.93
CA ASP A 180 -15.35 17.65 -5.59
C ASP A 180 -14.00 17.31 -4.94
N ALA A 181 -13.45 16.11 -5.16
CA ALA A 181 -12.12 15.72 -4.72
C ALA A 181 -11.03 16.53 -5.44
N GLU A 182 -11.13 16.70 -6.76
CA GLU A 182 -10.23 17.56 -7.54
C GLU A 182 -10.36 19.04 -7.16
N ARG A 183 -11.58 19.52 -6.85
CA ARG A 183 -11.80 20.88 -6.36
C ARG A 183 -11.10 21.13 -5.03
N ASN A 184 -11.01 20.12 -4.16
CA ASN A 184 -10.31 20.22 -2.89
C ASN A 184 -8.78 20.36 -3.05
N LEU A 185 -8.18 19.84 -4.14
CA LEU A 185 -6.75 20.00 -4.44
C LEU A 185 -6.35 21.48 -4.67
N GLY A 186 -7.31 22.34 -5.04
CA GLY A 186 -7.12 23.78 -5.20
C GLY A 186 -7.53 24.64 -3.99
N THR A 187 -7.92 24.03 -2.86
CA THR A 187 -8.37 24.80 -1.68
C THR A 187 -7.21 25.15 -0.74
N THR A 188 -7.27 26.33 -0.12
CA THR A 188 -6.28 26.78 0.87
C THR A 188 -6.27 25.82 2.07
N MET A 189 -5.07 25.37 2.48
CA MET A 189 -4.90 24.56 3.69
C MET A 189 -5.52 25.25 4.91
N ARG A 190 -6.43 24.54 5.60
CA ARG A 190 -7.08 25.07 6.80
C ARG A 190 -6.15 24.94 8.00
N PHE A 191 -6.30 25.85 8.97
CA PHE A 191 -5.53 25.79 10.21
C PHE A 191 -5.83 24.52 11.02
N TYR A 192 -7.13 24.18 11.10
CA TYR A 192 -7.62 22.99 11.80
C TYR A 192 -8.72 22.33 10.98
N ARG A 193 -8.62 21.01 10.81
CA ARG A 193 -9.68 20.16 10.26
C ARG A 193 -9.98 19.06 11.27
N LYS A 194 -11.26 18.79 11.52
CA LYS A 194 -11.64 17.71 12.44
C LYS A 194 -11.04 16.39 11.93
N PRO A 195 -10.29 15.65 12.76
CA PRO A 195 -9.66 14.40 12.36
C PRO A 195 -10.73 13.37 12.00
N ILE A 196 -10.53 12.69 10.87
CA ILE A 196 -11.38 11.59 10.41
C ILE A 196 -10.57 10.31 10.42
N VAL A 197 -11.14 9.21 10.91
CA VAL A 197 -10.47 7.90 10.87
C VAL A 197 -10.49 7.40 9.44
N ARG A 198 -9.32 7.11 8.87
CA ARG A 198 -9.18 6.70 7.46
C ARG A 198 -9.85 5.36 7.16
N GLN A 199 -9.61 4.39 8.04
CA GLN A 199 -10.13 3.04 7.92
C GLN A 199 -10.43 2.51 9.32
N TYR A 200 -11.50 1.74 9.48
CA TYR A 200 -11.83 1.10 10.75
C TYR A 200 -12.50 -0.24 10.53
N PHE A 201 -12.32 -1.14 11.49
CA PHE A 201 -13.01 -2.41 11.52
C PHE A 201 -14.29 -2.27 12.35
N HIS A 202 -15.38 -2.84 11.84
CA HIS A 202 -16.64 -2.98 12.56
C HIS A 202 -17.27 -4.34 12.25
N LYS A 203 -17.54 -5.13 13.29
CA LYS A 203 -18.16 -6.48 13.17
C LYS A 203 -17.50 -7.40 12.14
N GLY A 204 -16.16 -7.32 12.02
CA GLY A 204 -15.38 -8.13 11.08
C GLY A 204 -15.32 -7.58 9.65
N LEU A 205 -16.02 -6.48 9.35
CA LEU A 205 -15.95 -5.77 8.08
C LEU A 205 -14.97 -4.60 8.18
N LEU A 206 -14.17 -4.38 7.13
CA LEU A 206 -13.29 -3.24 6.99
C LEU A 206 -14.02 -2.12 6.25
N TRP A 207 -14.20 -0.98 6.91
CA TRP A 207 -14.73 0.23 6.31
C TRP A 207 -13.56 1.12 5.90
N ARG A 208 -13.52 1.51 4.63
CA ARG A 208 -12.41 2.23 4.00
C ARG A 208 -12.97 3.44 3.24
N ALA A 209 -12.37 4.62 3.43
CA ALA A 209 -12.64 5.78 2.59
C ALA A 209 -12.20 5.51 1.13
N ARG A 210 -13.01 5.94 0.15
CA ARG A 210 -12.79 5.70 -1.29
C ARG A 210 -11.60 6.48 -1.87
N GLU A 211 -11.15 7.53 -1.18
CA GLU A 211 -10.04 8.39 -1.63
C GLU A 211 -8.72 7.61 -1.74
N ALA A 212 -8.04 7.77 -2.87
CA ALA A 212 -6.73 7.17 -3.13
C ALA A 212 -5.72 7.69 -2.10
N GLN A 213 -5.11 6.78 -1.35
CA GLN A 213 -4.14 7.14 -0.33
C GLN A 213 -2.77 7.35 -0.97
N GLU A 214 -2.46 8.60 -1.29
CA GLU A 214 -1.14 8.95 -1.81
C GLU A 214 -0.12 9.21 -0.69
N VAL A 215 1.14 8.90 -0.96
CA VAL A 215 2.27 9.26 -0.07
C VAL A 215 2.47 10.77 -0.13
N ALA A 216 2.27 11.44 1.00
CA ALA A 216 2.47 12.89 1.08
C ALA A 216 3.98 13.23 1.11
N SER A 217 4.37 14.36 0.52
CA SER A 217 5.78 14.78 0.40
C SER A 217 6.48 14.93 1.76
N TYR A 218 5.76 15.36 2.80
CA TYR A 218 6.31 15.49 4.15
C TYR A 218 6.60 14.12 4.79
N GLU A 219 5.92 13.04 4.37
CA GLU A 219 6.20 11.68 4.87
C GLU A 219 7.58 11.21 4.38
N LEU A 220 7.86 11.40 3.10
CA LEU A 220 9.16 11.07 2.50
C LEU A 220 10.30 11.91 3.08
N PHE A 221 10.03 13.19 3.39
CA PHE A 221 11.00 14.06 4.08
C PHE A 221 11.38 13.52 5.47
N ILE A 222 10.40 13.03 6.24
CA ILE A 222 10.65 12.45 7.57
C ILE A 222 11.48 11.18 7.45
N ASP A 223 11.18 10.32 6.46
CA ASP A 223 11.92 9.10 6.20
C ASP A 223 13.39 9.42 5.87
N LEU A 224 13.65 10.42 5.01
CA LEU A 224 15.01 10.88 4.69
C LEU A 224 15.76 11.40 5.93
N PHE A 225 15.11 12.22 6.75
CA PHE A 225 15.72 12.75 7.97
C PHE A 225 16.08 11.63 8.95
N TYR A 226 15.18 10.66 9.13
CA TYR A 226 15.41 9.51 10.00
C TYR A 226 16.55 8.60 9.49
N VAL A 227 16.66 8.41 8.17
CA VAL A 227 17.77 7.66 7.56
C VAL A 227 19.13 8.31 7.86
N GLY A 228 19.21 9.65 7.88
CA GLY A 228 20.43 10.35 8.30
C GLY A 228 20.82 10.06 9.75
N ILE A 229 19.84 10.03 10.65
CA ILE A 229 20.06 9.78 12.09
C ILE A 229 20.60 8.38 12.34
N ILE A 230 19.98 7.36 11.74
CA ILE A 230 20.44 5.97 11.93
C ILE A 230 21.83 5.72 11.33
N ALA A 231 22.19 6.41 10.24
CA ALA A 231 23.52 6.32 9.66
C ALA A 231 24.59 6.87 10.63
N ILE A 232 24.37 8.07 11.18
CA ILE A 232 25.26 8.67 12.20
C ILE A 232 25.40 7.74 13.42
N THR A 233 24.29 7.16 13.87
CA THR A 233 24.27 6.23 15.01
C THR A 233 25.12 4.99 14.74
N GLY A 234 25.07 4.45 13.52
CA GLY A 234 25.89 3.33 13.09
C GLY A 234 27.37 3.69 12.99
N ASP A 235 27.69 4.88 12.46
CA ASP A 235 29.07 5.37 12.35
C ASP A 235 29.72 5.52 13.73
N THR A 236 29.01 6.11 14.71
CA THR A 236 29.51 6.22 16.10
C THR A 236 29.75 4.83 16.72
N ALA A 237 28.93 3.83 16.39
CA ALA A 237 29.14 2.47 16.86
C ALA A 237 30.37 1.81 16.22
N ALA A 238 30.59 2.06 14.92
CA ALA A 238 31.70 1.51 14.16
C ALA A 238 33.06 2.11 14.55
N GLU A 239 33.11 3.36 15.02
CA GLU A 239 34.34 4.02 15.49
C GLU A 239 34.95 3.35 16.74
N HIS A 240 34.11 2.76 17.59
CA HIS A 240 34.55 2.06 18.80
C HIS A 240 33.92 0.67 18.88
N PRO A 241 34.36 -0.32 18.09
CA PRO A 241 33.66 -1.59 17.92
C PRO A 241 33.85 -2.51 19.14
N THR A 242 33.01 -2.32 20.16
CA THR A 242 33.03 -3.03 21.44
C THR A 242 31.64 -3.55 21.78
N GLY A 243 31.53 -4.50 22.72
CA GLY A 243 30.22 -4.97 23.19
C GLY A 243 29.38 -3.86 23.84
N GLU A 244 30.05 -2.89 24.47
CA GLU A 244 29.39 -1.73 25.06
C GLU A 244 28.83 -0.77 24.00
N SER A 245 29.60 -0.47 22.93
CA SER A 245 29.08 0.37 21.86
C SER A 245 27.91 -0.30 21.12
N LEU A 246 27.93 -1.63 20.98
CA LEU A 246 26.80 -2.39 20.43
C LEU A 246 25.54 -2.25 21.29
N LEU A 247 25.69 -2.30 22.62
CA LEU A 247 24.58 -2.08 23.56
C LEU A 247 24.02 -0.67 23.43
N ARG A 248 24.88 0.35 23.44
CA ARG A 248 24.50 1.77 23.29
C ARG A 248 23.81 2.01 21.93
N PHE A 249 24.33 1.42 20.87
CA PHE A 249 23.75 1.42 19.52
C PHE A 249 22.36 0.78 19.52
N ALA A 250 22.20 -0.42 20.09
CA ALA A 250 20.90 -1.10 20.11
C ALA A 250 19.82 -0.29 20.84
N ILE A 251 20.14 0.27 22.02
CA ILE A 251 19.20 1.09 22.79
C ILE A 251 18.76 2.31 21.98
N THR A 252 19.73 3.10 21.49
CA THR A 252 19.44 4.34 20.78
C THR A 252 18.76 4.10 19.43
N PHE A 253 19.12 3.03 18.73
CA PHE A 253 18.48 2.63 17.47
C PHE A 253 17.02 2.24 17.69
N ILE A 254 16.70 1.45 18.72
CA ILE A 254 15.31 1.05 19.03
C ILE A 254 14.47 2.28 19.43
N MET A 255 15.04 3.20 20.20
CA MET A 255 14.37 4.48 20.52
C MET A 255 14.10 5.31 19.26
N GLY A 256 15.09 5.44 18.36
CA GLY A 256 14.93 6.08 17.06
C GLY A 256 13.85 5.40 16.21
N TRP A 257 13.84 4.06 16.16
CA TRP A 257 12.83 3.28 15.44
C TRP A 257 11.44 3.57 15.95
N LYS A 258 11.30 3.79 17.26
CA LYS A 258 10.02 4.12 17.87
C LYS A 258 9.49 5.47 17.40
N PHE A 259 10.35 6.50 17.29
CA PHE A 259 9.95 7.79 16.70
C PHE A 259 9.37 7.61 15.30
N TRP A 260 10.11 6.91 14.42
CA TRP A 260 9.65 6.65 13.06
C TRP A 260 8.32 5.89 13.07
N SER A 261 8.22 4.79 13.83
CA SER A 261 7.03 3.94 13.92
C SER A 261 5.80 4.67 14.45
N ASP A 262 5.95 5.65 15.36
CA ASP A 262 4.85 6.43 15.91
C ASP A 262 4.30 7.43 14.88
N ILE A 263 5.19 8.15 14.20
CA ILE A 263 4.82 9.14 13.15
C ILE A 263 4.15 8.44 11.97
N SER A 264 4.86 7.49 11.34
CA SER A 264 4.37 6.11 11.31
C SER A 264 2.85 5.85 11.24
N LEU A 265 2.40 5.40 12.40
CA LEU A 265 1.06 5.02 12.76
C LEU A 265 0.08 6.20 12.83
N LEU A 266 0.50 7.33 13.41
CA LEU A 266 -0.36 8.51 13.58
C LEU A 266 -0.85 9.02 12.23
N ILE A 267 0.05 9.08 11.24
CA ILE A 267 -0.29 9.51 9.89
C ILE A 267 -1.21 8.50 9.21
N SER A 268 -0.97 7.21 9.44
CA SER A 268 -1.74 6.14 8.81
C SER A 268 -3.18 6.02 9.32
N TRP A 269 -3.47 6.39 10.57
CA TRP A 269 -4.80 6.22 11.17
C TRP A 269 -5.77 7.36 10.89
N PHE A 270 -5.26 8.59 10.90
CA PHE A 270 -6.09 9.78 10.79
C PHE A 270 -5.85 10.49 9.49
N ASP A 271 -6.93 10.98 8.89
CA ASP A 271 -6.89 11.93 7.80
C ASP A 271 -7.11 13.34 8.34
N CYS A 272 -6.05 14.13 8.31
CA CYS A 272 -6.08 15.57 8.51
C CYS A 272 -5.00 16.15 7.61
N ASP A 273 -5.35 16.99 6.65
CA ASP A 273 -4.39 17.86 5.97
C ASP A 273 -4.62 19.28 6.47
N ASP A 274 -4.06 19.57 7.66
CA ASP A 274 -4.15 20.86 8.32
C ASP A 274 -2.80 21.32 8.87
N ILE A 275 -2.70 22.62 9.14
CA ILE A 275 -1.46 23.23 9.65
C ILE A 275 -1.13 22.65 11.03
N LEU A 276 -2.14 22.41 11.88
CA LEU A 276 -1.94 21.87 13.22
C LEU A 276 -1.22 20.50 13.20
N ARG A 277 -1.60 19.59 12.30
CA ARG A 277 -0.90 18.31 12.15
C ARG A 277 0.54 18.50 11.67
N ARG A 278 0.79 19.41 10.72
CA ARG A 278 2.16 19.69 10.25
C ARG A 278 3.02 20.28 11.37
N CYS A 279 2.48 21.17 12.19
CA CYS A 279 3.15 21.68 13.40
C CYS A 279 3.39 20.57 14.43
N SER A 280 2.45 19.63 14.58
CA SER A 280 2.59 18.49 15.48
C SER A 280 3.71 17.54 15.02
N VAL A 281 3.78 17.26 13.72
CA VAL A 281 4.88 16.49 13.11
C VAL A 281 6.21 17.24 13.28
N LEU A 282 6.23 18.56 13.02
CA LEU A 282 7.42 19.39 13.22
C LEU A 282 7.90 19.36 14.67
N PHE A 283 7.00 19.42 15.65
CA PHE A 283 7.35 19.29 17.06
C PHE A 283 8.03 17.95 17.36
N ILE A 284 7.48 16.84 16.85
CA ILE A 284 8.12 15.52 17.00
C ILE A 284 9.49 15.49 16.31
N LEU A 285 9.65 16.12 15.14
CA LEU A 285 10.93 16.24 14.46
C LEU A 285 11.96 17.06 15.25
N ILE A 286 11.54 18.13 15.92
CA ILE A 286 12.40 18.91 16.82
C ILE A 286 12.85 18.05 18.01
N CYS A 287 11.93 17.27 18.60
CA CYS A 287 12.30 16.31 19.65
C CYS A 287 13.25 15.23 19.14
N LEU A 288 13.05 14.73 17.91
CA LEU A 288 13.94 13.75 17.28
C LEU A 288 15.34 14.33 17.01
N LEU A 289 15.42 15.60 16.58
CA LEU A 289 16.68 16.31 16.43
C LEU A 289 17.38 16.49 17.78
N GLY A 290 16.66 16.95 18.81
CA GLY A 290 17.19 17.09 20.17
C GLY A 290 17.62 15.76 20.79
N PHE A 291 16.91 14.67 20.50
CA PHE A 291 17.34 13.32 20.84
C PHE A 291 18.67 13.00 20.16
N THR A 292 18.78 13.20 18.85
CA THR A 292 19.96 12.89 18.04
C THR A 292 21.22 13.62 18.49
N THR A 293 21.11 14.93 18.79
CA THR A 293 22.28 15.72 19.21
C THR A 293 22.85 15.29 20.55
N ASN A 294 22.07 14.59 21.38
CA ASN A 294 22.49 14.06 22.67
C ASN A 294 22.85 12.56 22.62
N MET A 295 22.88 11.93 21.43
CA MET A 295 23.16 10.49 21.31
C MET A 295 24.63 10.13 21.54
N ALA A 296 25.57 10.92 21.01
CA ALA A 296 27.00 10.57 21.01
C ALA A 296 27.56 10.41 22.44
N SER A 297 27.23 11.34 23.34
CA SER A 297 27.68 11.32 24.75
C SER A 297 26.57 10.88 25.70
N ALA A 298 25.59 10.11 25.20
CA ALA A 298 24.37 9.76 25.94
C ALA A 298 24.68 9.07 27.26
N PHE A 299 25.62 8.11 27.27
CA PHE A 299 25.89 7.29 28.45
C PHE A 299 26.96 7.88 29.37
N GLU A 300 27.50 9.06 29.04
CA GLU A 300 28.51 9.75 29.84
C GLU A 300 27.93 10.95 30.58
N HIS A 301 27.32 11.87 29.83
CA HIS A 301 26.87 13.16 30.38
C HIS A 301 25.47 13.59 29.93
N THR A 302 24.99 13.08 28.79
CA THR A 302 23.78 13.59 28.11
C THR A 302 22.58 12.62 28.16
N TYR A 303 22.59 11.65 29.07
CA TYR A 303 21.50 10.66 29.20
C TYR A 303 20.16 11.32 29.50
N THR A 304 20.14 12.23 30.47
CA THR A 304 18.93 12.94 30.91
C THR A 304 18.28 13.74 29.78
N PRO A 305 18.99 14.63 29.06
CA PRO A 305 18.39 15.35 27.93
C PRO A 305 17.96 14.40 26.79
N LEU A 306 18.72 13.33 26.51
CA LEU A 306 18.32 12.32 25.51
C LEU A 306 16.96 11.69 25.86
N VAL A 307 16.80 11.20 27.09
CA VAL A 307 15.55 10.58 27.55
C VAL A 307 14.43 11.62 27.66
N ALA A 308 14.74 12.86 28.04
CA ALA A 308 13.75 13.94 28.12
C ALA A 308 13.13 14.28 26.75
N PHE A 309 13.93 14.39 25.70
CA PHE A 309 13.42 14.62 24.34
C PHE A 309 12.61 13.43 23.82
N TYR A 310 13.06 12.20 24.11
CA TYR A 310 12.29 10.99 23.80
C TYR A 310 10.93 10.99 24.52
N LEU A 311 10.92 11.23 25.83
CA LEU A 311 9.70 11.30 26.64
C LEU A 311 8.76 12.42 26.18
N ALA A 312 9.28 13.60 25.84
CA ALA A 312 8.48 14.71 25.35
C ALA A 312 7.68 14.32 24.10
N ALA A 313 8.33 13.68 23.12
CA ALA A 313 7.66 13.18 21.93
C ALA A 313 6.64 12.07 22.24
N ARG A 314 6.99 11.10 23.09
CA ARG A 314 6.11 9.99 23.47
C ARG A 314 4.86 10.47 24.20
N LEU A 315 5.02 11.38 25.17
CA LEU A 315 3.92 11.98 25.91
C LEU A 315 3.05 12.88 25.01
N PHE A 316 3.65 13.55 24.03
CA PHE A 316 2.91 14.30 23.01
C PHE A 316 2.07 13.38 22.10
N VAL A 317 2.59 12.22 21.69
CA VAL A 317 1.80 11.23 20.96
C VAL A 317 0.68 10.67 21.84
N ALA A 318 0.95 10.37 23.11
CA ALA A 318 -0.07 9.91 24.05
C ALA A 318 -1.18 10.96 24.26
N SER A 319 -0.82 12.23 24.44
CA SER A 319 -1.78 13.32 24.57
C SER A 319 -2.60 13.53 23.29
N SER A 320 -1.96 13.40 22.12
CA SER A 320 -2.64 13.44 20.82
C SER A 320 -3.64 12.30 20.67
N LEU A 321 -3.29 11.08 21.09
CA LEU A 321 -4.21 9.94 21.10
C LEU A 321 -5.38 10.14 22.06
N LEU A 322 -5.14 10.71 23.25
CA LEU A 322 -6.21 11.07 24.19
C LEU A 322 -7.13 12.16 23.62
N TRP A 323 -6.56 13.15 22.93
CA TRP A 323 -7.32 14.16 22.20
C TRP A 323 -8.19 13.54 21.10
N TYR A 324 -7.65 12.59 20.33
CA TYR A 324 -8.42 11.83 19.35
C TYR A 324 -9.52 10.96 20.01
N ALA A 325 -9.26 10.41 21.20
CA ALA A 325 -10.23 9.66 21.97
C ALA A 325 -11.44 10.52 22.41
N CYS A 326 -11.20 11.80 22.71
CA CYS A 326 -12.25 12.76 23.09
C CYS A 326 -13.03 13.27 21.87
N THR A 327 -12.36 13.51 20.74
CA THR A 327 -12.98 14.07 19.53
C THR A 327 -13.73 13.04 18.69
N ILE A 328 -13.30 11.77 18.73
CA ILE A 328 -13.87 10.66 17.95
C ILE A 328 -14.34 9.55 18.91
N PRO A 329 -15.58 9.64 19.43
CA PRO A 329 -16.08 8.69 20.43
C PRO A 329 -16.14 7.24 19.91
N MET A 330 -16.24 7.04 18.60
CA MET A 330 -16.29 5.74 17.94
C MET A 330 -15.07 4.86 18.28
N VAL A 331 -13.85 5.42 18.27
CA VAL A 331 -12.59 4.65 18.49
C VAL A 331 -11.97 4.88 19.87
N ARG A 332 -12.74 5.45 20.81
CA ARG A 332 -12.26 5.94 22.12
C ARG A 332 -11.51 4.88 22.92
N ALA A 333 -12.02 3.66 23.01
CA ALA A 333 -11.38 2.58 23.77
C ALA A 333 -10.02 2.19 23.17
N SER A 334 -9.93 2.13 21.83
CA SER A 334 -8.68 1.85 21.12
C SER A 334 -7.64 2.94 21.37
N MET A 335 -8.05 4.21 21.32
CA MET A 335 -7.14 5.34 21.54
C MET A 335 -6.64 5.41 22.99
N ILE A 336 -7.52 5.21 23.98
CA ILE A 336 -7.14 5.17 25.39
C ILE A 336 -6.18 3.99 25.65
N GLY A 337 -6.47 2.81 25.08
CA GLY A 337 -5.59 1.64 25.22
C GLY A 337 -4.19 1.90 24.68
N ASN A 338 -4.07 2.51 23.49
CA ASN A 338 -2.77 2.89 22.94
C ASN A 338 -2.07 3.96 23.79
N ALA A 339 -2.80 4.95 24.34
CA ALA A 339 -2.21 5.94 25.23
C ALA A 339 -1.67 5.31 26.53
N ILE A 340 -2.40 4.37 27.14
CA ILE A 340 -1.94 3.64 28.34
C ILE A 340 -0.65 2.85 28.04
N ILE A 341 -0.60 2.18 26.88
CA ILE A 341 0.58 1.42 26.45
C ILE A 341 1.81 2.33 26.24
N ILE A 342 1.62 3.62 25.98
CA ILE A 342 2.72 4.60 25.89
C ILE A 342 3.13 5.12 27.28
N ILE A 343 2.16 5.36 28.16
CA ILE A 343 2.41 5.89 29.51
C ILE A 343 3.17 4.89 30.39
N LEU A 344 2.91 3.59 30.24
CA LEU A 344 3.59 2.54 31.01
C LEU A 344 5.13 2.54 30.81
N PRO A 345 5.68 2.46 29.58
CA PRO A 345 7.10 2.68 29.32
C PRO A 345 7.60 4.05 29.73
N ALA A 346 6.79 5.11 29.57
CA ALA A 346 7.21 6.46 29.94
C ALA A 346 7.57 6.55 31.43
N ALA A 347 6.81 5.88 32.32
CA ALA A 347 7.13 5.80 33.74
C ALA A 347 8.48 5.09 34.00
N LEU A 348 8.77 4.01 33.26
CA LEU A 348 10.05 3.30 33.36
C LEU A 348 11.23 4.15 32.86
N TRP A 349 11.03 4.90 31.78
CA TRP A 349 12.03 5.86 31.27
C TRP A 349 12.31 6.99 32.27
N ILE A 350 11.29 7.53 32.94
CA ILE A 350 11.47 8.51 34.03
C ILE A 350 12.25 7.87 35.19
N GLY A 351 11.93 6.63 35.56
CA GLY A 351 12.68 5.87 36.56
C GLY A 351 14.15 5.70 36.16
N SER A 352 14.44 5.44 34.88
CA SER A 352 15.80 5.22 34.38
C SER A 352 16.73 6.42 34.56
N ILE A 353 16.19 7.65 34.62
CA ILE A 353 16.97 8.88 34.84
C ILE A 353 17.54 8.93 36.27
N HIS A 354 16.80 8.36 37.25
CA HIS A 354 17.15 8.43 38.66
C HIS A 354 18.02 7.25 39.13
N VAL A 355 18.32 6.30 38.24
CA VAL A 355 19.08 5.09 38.55
C VAL A 355 20.43 5.12 37.84
N GLU A 356 21.48 4.81 38.58
CA GLU A 356 22.86 4.68 38.06
C GLU A 356 23.09 3.33 37.38
N GLU A 357 24.10 3.26 36.51
CA GLU A 357 24.55 1.99 35.92
C GLU A 357 25.19 1.11 37.02
N PRO A 358 24.96 -0.23 37.05
CA PRO A 358 24.31 -1.08 36.04
C PRO A 358 22.78 -1.27 36.22
N GLY A 359 22.21 -0.76 37.32
CA GLY A 359 20.78 -0.93 37.64
C GLY A 359 19.85 -0.29 36.60
N ARG A 360 20.33 0.74 35.89
CA ARG A 360 19.61 1.42 34.82
C ARG A 360 19.18 0.48 33.69
N GLN A 361 20.01 -0.50 33.32
CA GLN A 361 19.68 -1.47 32.26
C GLN A 361 18.43 -2.30 32.59
N ALA A 362 18.19 -2.58 33.87
CA ALA A 362 17.00 -3.33 34.31
C ALA A 362 15.68 -2.55 34.07
N LEU A 363 15.74 -1.22 33.91
CA LEU A 363 14.58 -0.40 33.57
C LEU A 363 14.47 -0.12 32.07
N ILE A 364 15.61 0.07 31.39
CA ILE A 364 15.65 0.34 29.93
C ILE A 364 15.08 -0.84 29.13
N TRP A 365 15.50 -2.07 29.41
CA TRP A 365 15.10 -3.24 28.60
C TRP A 365 13.59 -3.53 28.65
N PRO A 366 12.93 -3.56 29.83
CA PRO A 366 11.48 -3.65 29.90
C PRO A 366 10.77 -2.48 29.23
N ALA A 367 11.30 -1.25 29.34
CA ALA A 367 10.73 -0.08 28.68
C ALA A 367 10.77 -0.23 27.15
N LEU A 368 11.92 -0.61 26.59
CA LEU A 368 12.10 -0.87 25.16
C LEU A 368 11.22 -2.02 24.65
N ALA A 369 11.10 -3.11 25.43
CA ALA A 369 10.26 -4.25 25.07
C ALA A 369 8.78 -3.84 25.01
N LEU A 370 8.30 -3.07 25.99
CA LEU A 370 6.94 -2.55 26.00
C LEU A 370 6.71 -1.52 24.88
N ASP A 371 7.67 -0.65 24.60
CA ASP A 371 7.60 0.30 23.48
C ASP A 371 7.53 -0.42 22.12
N THR A 372 8.33 -1.46 21.91
CA THR A 372 8.43 -2.19 20.65
C THR A 372 7.24 -3.12 20.42
N PHE A 373 6.86 -3.90 21.43
CA PHE A 373 5.80 -4.91 21.32
C PHE A 373 4.43 -4.42 21.79
N GLY A 374 4.32 -3.23 22.39
CA GLY A 374 3.07 -2.69 22.91
C GLY A 374 1.98 -2.54 21.84
N SER A 375 2.33 -2.03 20.66
CA SER A 375 1.37 -1.94 19.54
C SER A 375 0.91 -3.32 19.05
N SER A 376 1.80 -4.32 19.05
CA SER A 376 1.49 -5.72 18.72
C SER A 376 0.55 -6.34 19.77
N LEU A 377 0.80 -6.09 21.05
CA LEU A 377 -0.05 -6.51 22.16
C LEU A 377 -1.45 -5.91 22.01
N MET A 378 -1.55 -4.64 21.62
CA MET A 378 -2.83 -3.99 21.40
C MET A 378 -3.64 -4.65 20.28
N ILE A 379 -2.99 -5.05 19.18
CA ILE A 379 -3.65 -5.78 18.08
C ILE A 379 -4.20 -7.14 18.58
N LEU A 380 -3.45 -7.83 19.44
CA LEU A 380 -3.89 -9.10 20.03
C LEU A 380 -5.08 -8.90 20.98
N VAL A 381 -5.06 -7.85 21.81
CA VAL A 381 -6.17 -7.50 22.72
C VAL A 381 -7.43 -7.09 21.95
N GLN A 382 -7.28 -6.34 20.86
CA GLN A 382 -8.40 -5.92 20.00
C GLN A 382 -9.03 -7.07 19.20
N ARG A 383 -8.33 -8.20 19.05
CA ARG A 383 -8.81 -9.38 18.30
C ARG A 383 -9.02 -10.59 19.22
N PRO A 384 -10.17 -10.67 19.92
CA PRO A 384 -10.43 -11.70 20.92
C PRO A 384 -10.49 -13.14 20.38
N GLN A 385 -10.57 -13.33 19.06
CA GLN A 385 -10.51 -14.65 18.42
C GLN A 385 -9.20 -15.40 18.72
N VAL A 386 -8.12 -14.70 19.05
CA VAL A 386 -6.80 -15.31 19.29
C VAL A 386 -6.68 -15.87 20.73
N TRP A 387 -7.45 -15.36 21.69
CA TRP A 387 -7.35 -15.72 23.13
C TRP A 387 -8.66 -16.35 23.66
N GLY A 388 -9.57 -16.68 22.75
CA GLY A 388 -11.00 -16.89 23.00
C GLY A 388 -11.40 -18.07 23.89
N SER A 389 -10.49 -19.00 24.22
CA SER A 389 -10.80 -20.16 25.06
C SER A 389 -10.53 -19.93 26.56
N HIS A 390 -9.62 -19.01 26.92
CA HIS A 390 -9.11 -18.93 28.30
C HIS A 390 -9.85 -17.92 29.19
N PHE A 391 -10.49 -16.88 28.64
CA PHE A 391 -11.15 -15.82 29.42
C PHE A 391 -12.46 -15.30 28.80
N PRO A 392 -13.61 -15.99 28.99
CA PRO A 392 -14.87 -15.62 28.35
C PRO A 392 -15.40 -14.24 28.77
N ARG A 393 -15.15 -13.81 30.01
CA ARG A 393 -15.54 -12.47 30.51
C ARG A 393 -14.73 -11.34 29.86
N ALA A 394 -13.42 -11.53 29.70
CA ALA A 394 -12.55 -10.56 29.06
C ALA A 394 -12.86 -10.43 27.56
N VAL A 395 -13.22 -11.53 26.90
CA VAL A 395 -13.66 -11.55 25.50
C VAL A 395 -14.96 -10.77 25.31
N ALA A 396 -15.95 -10.94 26.19
CA ALA A 396 -17.20 -10.19 26.12
C ALA A 396 -16.97 -8.69 26.33
N TRP A 397 -16.13 -8.32 27.30
CA TRP A 397 -15.71 -6.93 27.52
C TRP A 397 -14.99 -6.34 26.31
N ALA A 398 -14.01 -7.07 25.75
CA ALA A 398 -13.24 -6.64 24.59
C ALA A 398 -14.13 -6.45 23.36
N LYS A 399 -15.07 -7.37 23.10
CA LYS A 399 -16.04 -7.23 22.00
C LYS A 399 -16.95 -6.01 22.17
N SER A 400 -17.37 -5.70 23.39
CA SER A 400 -18.22 -4.53 23.67
C SER A 400 -17.45 -3.21 23.57
N LYS A 401 -16.20 -3.16 24.03
CA LYS A 401 -15.40 -1.93 24.05
C LYS A 401 -14.63 -1.67 22.76
N PHE A 402 -14.20 -2.72 22.05
CA PHE A 402 -13.48 -2.64 20.78
C PHE A 402 -14.37 -3.06 19.59
N GLU A 403 -15.65 -2.67 19.61
CA GLU A 403 -16.53 -2.86 18.46
C GLU A 403 -16.03 -2.11 17.23
N PHE A 404 -15.37 -0.96 17.46
CA PHE A 404 -14.70 -0.16 16.45
C PHE A 404 -13.22 0.01 16.82
N PHE A 405 -12.32 -0.35 15.91
CA PHE A 405 -10.89 -0.09 16.04
C PHE A 405 -10.30 0.37 14.71
N PRO A 406 -9.29 1.26 14.72
CA PRO A 406 -8.72 1.80 13.50
C PRO A 406 -8.00 0.71 12.70
N GLY A 407 -8.22 0.71 11.40
CA GLY A 407 -7.47 -0.08 10.43
C GLY A 407 -6.32 0.75 9.86
N ALA A 408 -5.17 0.13 9.64
CA ALA A 408 -4.11 0.72 8.83
C ALA A 408 -4.30 0.30 7.38
N ASN A 409 -4.14 1.24 6.45
CA ASN A 409 -4.08 0.90 5.03
C ASN A 409 -2.84 0.03 4.78
N ILE A 410 -3.08 -1.20 4.34
CA ILE A 410 -2.03 -2.19 4.16
C ILE A 410 -1.15 -1.83 2.96
N GLU A 411 -1.76 -1.37 1.87
CA GLU A 411 -1.09 -0.98 0.64
C GLU A 411 -0.08 0.14 0.89
N HIS A 412 -0.57 1.26 1.43
CA HIS A 412 0.28 2.40 1.77
C HIS A 412 1.37 2.06 2.80
N ARG A 413 1.07 1.18 3.76
CA ARG A 413 2.06 0.76 4.78
C ARG A 413 3.19 -0.07 4.17
N ILE A 414 2.88 -0.95 3.21
CA ILE A 414 3.88 -1.72 2.46
C ILE A 414 4.73 -0.77 1.63
N GLU A 415 4.09 0.13 0.87
CA GLU A 415 4.78 1.11 0.03
C GLU A 415 5.75 1.97 0.83
N ARG A 416 5.29 2.52 1.96
CA ARG A 416 6.13 3.36 2.84
C ARG A 416 7.30 2.59 3.47
N THR A 417 7.06 1.37 3.94
CA THR A 417 8.16 0.55 4.49
C THR A 417 9.17 0.17 3.40
N GLY A 418 8.70 -0.11 2.17
CA GLY A 418 9.56 -0.31 1.01
C GLY A 418 10.39 0.95 0.71
N ALA A 419 9.76 2.11 0.59
CA ALA A 419 10.46 3.38 0.36
C ALA A 419 11.53 3.65 1.43
N PHE A 420 11.20 3.41 2.71
CA PHE A 420 12.15 3.54 3.80
C PHE A 420 13.35 2.58 3.66
N VAL A 421 13.11 1.29 3.36
CA VAL A 421 14.19 0.31 3.14
C VAL A 421 15.07 0.71 1.95
N THR A 422 14.51 1.25 0.87
CA THR A 422 15.29 1.78 -0.26
C THR A 422 16.21 2.91 0.18
N LEU A 423 15.72 3.85 1.00
CA LEU A 423 16.53 4.94 1.51
C LEU A 423 17.67 4.45 2.41
N VAL A 424 17.42 3.42 3.23
CA VAL A 424 18.46 2.76 4.05
C VAL A 424 19.55 2.11 3.18
N PHE A 425 19.16 1.41 2.10
CA PHE A 425 20.12 0.88 1.15
C PHE A 425 20.92 2.01 0.47
N GLY A 426 20.27 3.14 0.17
CA GLY A 426 20.91 4.32 -0.38
C GLY A 426 21.90 5.00 0.57
N SER A 427 21.61 5.07 1.88
CA SER A 427 22.52 5.71 2.84
C SER A 427 23.83 4.92 3.02
N CYS A 428 23.80 3.60 2.88
CA CYS A 428 25.01 2.77 2.86
C CYS A 428 25.98 3.22 1.74
N VAL A 429 25.46 3.58 0.56
CA VAL A 429 26.29 4.04 -0.57
C VAL A 429 27.04 5.33 -0.23
N LEU A 430 26.47 6.22 0.59
CA LEU A 430 27.15 7.44 1.03
C LEU A 430 28.43 7.12 1.83
N GLY A 431 28.41 6.06 2.64
CA GLY A 431 29.58 5.62 3.41
C GLY A 431 30.71 5.01 2.55
N LEU A 432 30.42 4.64 1.30
CA LEU A 432 31.41 4.12 0.35
C LEU A 432 32.16 5.23 -0.38
N LEU A 433 31.65 6.46 -0.35
CA LEU A 433 32.25 7.60 -1.04
C LEU A 433 33.49 8.06 -0.27
N TYR A 434 34.67 7.81 -0.84
CA TYR A 434 35.94 8.38 -0.41
C TYR A 434 36.51 9.28 -1.52
N GLN A 435 37.37 10.22 -1.15
CA GLN A 435 38.06 11.09 -2.11
C GLN A 435 39.49 10.61 -2.33
N SER A 436 39.86 10.40 -3.59
CA SER A 436 41.22 10.04 -3.99
C SER A 436 42.05 11.30 -4.27
N ALA A 437 43.30 11.31 -3.81
CA ALA A 437 44.26 12.39 -4.08
C ALA A 437 45.04 12.20 -5.41
N VAL A 438 44.91 11.03 -6.05
CA VAL A 438 45.67 10.66 -7.26
C VAL A 438 44.80 10.78 -8.52
N GLU A 439 45.39 11.18 -9.64
CA GLU A 439 44.72 11.34 -10.95
C GLU A 439 44.08 10.04 -11.48
N PHE A 440 44.67 8.86 -11.19
CA PHE A 440 44.14 7.55 -11.58
C PHE A 440 44.06 6.61 -10.37
N GLY A 441 42.93 6.64 -9.66
CA GLY A 441 42.72 5.98 -8.36
C GLY A 441 42.21 4.55 -8.38
N ILE A 442 42.61 3.69 -9.33
CA ILE A 442 42.27 2.25 -9.29
C ILE A 442 43.22 1.55 -8.30
N ASN A 443 42.80 1.49 -7.04
CA ASN A 443 43.54 0.90 -5.93
C ASN A 443 42.64 -0.02 -5.09
N ALA A 444 43.19 -0.64 -4.04
CA ALA A 444 42.41 -1.52 -3.16
C ALA A 444 41.23 -0.79 -2.48
N PHE A 445 41.36 0.52 -2.20
CA PHE A 445 40.25 1.34 -1.67
C PHE A 445 39.08 1.38 -2.65
N PHE A 446 39.35 1.60 -3.95
CA PHE A 446 38.33 1.57 -5.00
C PHE A 446 37.68 0.19 -5.12
N GLY A 447 38.49 -0.88 -5.09
CA GLY A 447 38.00 -2.25 -5.11
C GLY A 447 37.02 -2.55 -3.97
N LYS A 448 37.36 -2.16 -2.73
CA LYS A 448 36.48 -2.30 -1.56
C LYS A 448 35.18 -1.51 -1.72
N ALA A 449 35.25 -0.29 -2.24
CA ALA A 449 34.06 0.55 -2.49
C ALA A 449 33.12 -0.06 -3.54
N VAL A 450 33.68 -0.56 -4.67
CA VAL A 450 32.90 -1.23 -5.72
C VAL A 450 32.24 -2.50 -5.18
N MET A 451 32.97 -3.30 -4.41
CA MET A 451 32.41 -4.49 -3.75
C MET A 451 31.28 -4.12 -2.79
N GLY A 452 31.44 -3.06 -2.00
CA GLY A 452 30.37 -2.53 -1.14
C GLY A 452 29.13 -2.10 -1.91
N LEU A 453 29.30 -1.47 -3.07
CA LEU A 453 28.18 -1.07 -3.94
C LEU A 453 27.46 -2.31 -4.50
N ILE A 454 28.20 -3.34 -4.91
CA ILE A 454 27.64 -4.62 -5.36
C ILE A 454 26.82 -5.26 -4.23
N GLN A 455 27.29 -5.20 -2.99
CA GLN A 455 26.55 -5.73 -1.83
C GLN A 455 25.24 -4.96 -1.62
N ALA A 456 25.28 -3.63 -1.55
CA ALA A 456 24.07 -2.80 -1.38
C ALA A 456 23.04 -3.06 -2.50
N PHE A 457 23.50 -3.13 -3.75
CA PHE A 457 22.66 -3.46 -4.89
C PHE A 457 22.08 -4.88 -4.80
N THR A 458 22.87 -5.86 -4.35
CA THR A 458 22.41 -7.24 -4.17
C THR A 458 21.30 -7.35 -3.12
N TYR A 459 21.44 -6.66 -1.99
CA TYR A 459 20.39 -6.59 -0.97
C TYR A 459 19.10 -5.96 -1.50
N ASN A 460 19.23 -4.84 -2.24
CA ASN A 460 18.10 -4.19 -2.89
C ASN A 460 17.39 -5.13 -3.87
N TRP A 461 18.15 -5.81 -4.73
CA TRP A 461 17.65 -6.75 -5.73
C TRP A 461 16.89 -7.91 -5.05
N ILE A 462 17.46 -8.53 -4.01
CA ILE A 462 16.80 -9.64 -3.32
C ILE A 462 15.50 -9.16 -2.65
N TYR A 463 15.51 -7.99 -2.01
CA TYR A 463 14.36 -7.48 -1.26
C TYR A 463 13.18 -7.09 -2.17
N PHE A 464 13.43 -6.28 -3.20
CA PHE A 464 12.36 -5.75 -4.06
C PHE A 464 11.98 -6.69 -5.18
N GLU A 465 12.95 -7.13 -5.98
CA GLU A 465 12.64 -7.90 -7.17
C GLU A 465 12.40 -9.37 -6.79
N ILE A 466 13.30 -10.03 -6.06
CA ILE A 466 13.17 -11.49 -5.86
C ILE A 466 12.05 -11.83 -4.86
N ASP A 467 12.02 -11.16 -3.71
CA ASP A 467 11.08 -11.48 -2.62
C ASP A 467 9.67 -10.86 -2.82
N SER A 468 9.51 -9.93 -3.77
CA SER A 468 8.20 -9.40 -4.19
C SER A 468 7.72 -9.93 -5.55
N PHE A 469 8.58 -10.58 -6.34
CA PHE A 469 8.18 -11.18 -7.62
C PHE A 469 7.14 -12.28 -7.42
N ASN A 470 6.06 -12.20 -8.21
CA ASN A 470 4.99 -13.19 -8.24
C ASN A 470 4.32 -13.42 -6.86
N LEU A 471 4.22 -12.37 -6.06
CA LEU A 471 3.56 -12.39 -4.76
C LEU A 471 2.05 -12.63 -4.92
N HIS A 472 1.54 -13.73 -4.35
CA HIS A 472 0.11 -14.02 -4.33
C HIS A 472 -0.58 -13.31 -3.14
N THR A 473 0.03 -13.40 -1.96
CA THR A 473 -0.51 -12.80 -0.74
C THR A 473 0.63 -12.29 0.13
N HIS A 474 0.62 -10.98 0.37
CA HIS A 474 1.55 -10.32 1.27
C HIS A 474 1.36 -10.81 2.72
N ALA A 475 2.45 -10.82 3.51
CA ALA A 475 2.45 -11.31 4.90
C ALA A 475 1.37 -10.64 5.76
N ILE A 476 1.21 -9.32 5.60
CA ILE A 476 0.22 -8.52 6.35
C ILE A 476 -1.23 -8.98 6.07
N ARG A 477 -1.51 -9.47 4.85
CA ARG A 477 -2.86 -9.93 4.45
C ARG A 477 -3.11 -11.39 4.81
N ARG A 478 -2.06 -12.20 4.93
CA ARG A 478 -2.13 -13.66 5.13
C ARG A 478 -2.70 -14.04 6.49
N SER A 479 -2.08 -13.55 7.57
CA SER A 479 -2.49 -13.86 8.94
C SER A 479 -1.94 -12.82 9.91
N VAL A 480 -2.54 -12.72 11.09
CA VAL A 480 -2.09 -11.79 12.15
C VAL A 480 -0.65 -12.13 12.56
N TRP A 481 -0.32 -13.40 12.74
CA TRP A 481 1.04 -13.83 13.07
C TRP A 481 2.05 -13.47 11.99
N SER A 482 1.70 -13.68 10.71
CA SER A 482 2.55 -13.29 9.60
C SER A 482 2.76 -11.78 9.55
N ALA A 483 1.74 -10.98 9.86
CA ALA A 483 1.84 -9.53 9.96
C ALA A 483 2.73 -9.09 11.13
N LEU A 484 2.57 -9.70 12.31
CA LEU A 484 3.38 -9.39 13.49
C LEU A 484 4.86 -9.72 13.27
N ILE A 485 5.16 -10.87 12.66
CA ILE A 485 6.54 -11.26 12.31
C ILE A 485 7.10 -10.26 11.30
N TRP A 486 6.33 -9.94 10.25
CA TRP A 486 6.77 -8.96 9.25
C TRP A 486 7.09 -7.61 9.88
N PHE A 487 6.23 -7.05 10.74
CA PHE A 487 6.53 -5.79 11.45
C PHE A 487 7.76 -5.90 12.37
N SER A 488 7.88 -7.00 13.11
CA SER A 488 8.94 -7.15 14.12
C SER A 488 10.31 -7.41 13.49
N VAL A 489 10.38 -8.08 12.34
CA VAL A 489 11.65 -8.49 11.70
C VAL A 489 12.31 -7.33 10.93
N HIS A 490 11.56 -6.31 10.50
CA HIS A 490 12.15 -5.14 9.84
C HIS A 490 13.10 -4.36 10.77
N LEU A 491 12.82 -4.28 12.06
CA LEU A 491 13.69 -3.60 13.04
C LEU A 491 15.09 -4.25 13.11
N PRO A 492 15.25 -5.55 13.44
CA PRO A 492 16.57 -6.19 13.48
C PRO A 492 17.22 -6.28 12.09
N PHE A 493 16.44 -6.38 11.01
CA PHE A 493 16.95 -6.31 9.64
C PHE A 493 17.69 -4.98 9.38
N ILE A 494 17.02 -3.85 9.62
CA ILE A 494 17.58 -2.54 9.32
C ILE A 494 18.71 -2.20 10.30
N MET A 495 18.56 -2.55 11.58
CA MET A 495 19.60 -2.36 12.60
C MET A 495 20.90 -3.10 12.24
N SER A 496 20.81 -4.38 11.86
CA SER A 496 21.97 -5.18 11.46
C SER A 496 22.58 -4.71 10.14
N PHE A 497 21.76 -4.29 9.17
CA PHE A 497 22.23 -3.76 7.91
C PHE A 497 22.97 -2.42 8.08
N VAL A 498 22.43 -1.47 8.86
CA VAL A 498 23.06 -0.18 9.13
C VAL A 498 24.38 -0.35 9.87
N LEU A 499 24.44 -1.24 10.86
CA LEU A 499 25.68 -1.55 11.58
C LEU A 499 26.74 -2.11 10.62
N SER A 500 26.34 -3.01 9.73
CA SER A 500 27.22 -3.58 8.70
C SER A 500 27.71 -2.51 7.71
N ALA A 501 26.81 -1.64 7.24
CA ALA A 501 27.14 -0.55 6.33
C ALA A 501 28.15 0.44 6.92
N SER A 502 27.97 0.78 8.20
CA SER A 502 28.87 1.69 8.93
C SER A 502 30.25 1.04 9.13
N ALA A 503 30.28 -0.25 9.48
CA ALA A 503 31.53 -1.00 9.57
C ALA A 503 32.23 -1.12 8.20
N LEU A 504 31.46 -1.33 7.12
CA LEU A 504 31.98 -1.35 5.76
C LEU A 504 32.60 -0.01 5.35
N ALA A 505 32.01 1.12 5.74
CA ALA A 505 32.58 2.45 5.49
C ALA A 505 33.95 2.66 6.16
N VAL A 506 34.20 2.03 7.31
CA VAL A 506 35.54 1.99 7.94
C VAL A 506 36.46 1.04 7.18
N LEU A 507 35.99 -0.16 6.83
CA LEU A 507 36.77 -1.17 6.07
C LEU A 507 37.22 -0.67 4.70
N VAL A 508 36.37 0.08 4.00
CA VAL A 508 36.70 0.68 2.68
C VAL A 508 37.90 1.60 2.80
N ARG A 509 38.07 2.30 3.92
CA ARG A 509 39.16 3.25 4.19
C ARG A 509 40.38 2.61 4.86
N ALA A 510 40.35 1.32 5.19
CA ALA A 510 41.47 0.63 5.83
C ALA A 510 42.64 0.42 4.85
N HIS A 511 43.88 0.61 5.31
CA HIS A 511 45.10 0.53 4.50
C HIS A 511 45.95 -0.73 4.77
N ASP A 512 45.33 -1.78 5.29
CA ASP A 512 45.94 -3.07 5.66
C ASP A 512 46.38 -3.94 4.46
N SER A 513 45.98 -3.60 3.24
CA SER A 513 46.30 -4.35 2.02
C SER A 513 47.58 -3.81 1.33
N PRO A 514 48.34 -4.65 0.61
CA PRO A 514 49.57 -4.21 -0.07
C PRO A 514 49.32 -3.13 -1.15
N ASP A 515 48.12 -3.09 -1.75
CA ASP A 515 47.70 -2.10 -2.76
C ASP A 515 46.86 -0.93 -2.19
N SER A 516 47.06 -0.58 -0.92
CA SER A 516 46.43 0.59 -0.27
C SER A 516 47.44 1.64 0.21
N PRO A 517 48.06 2.41 -0.70
CA PRO A 517 48.99 3.48 -0.31
C PRO A 517 48.23 4.63 0.37
N LEU A 518 48.68 5.04 1.55
CA LEU A 518 48.08 6.13 2.34
C LEU A 518 47.99 7.46 1.57
N ASP A 519 49.02 7.75 0.78
CA ASP A 519 49.12 8.97 -0.04
C ASP A 519 48.04 9.06 -1.13
N SER A 520 47.31 7.97 -1.38
CA SER A 520 46.20 7.98 -2.33
C SER A 520 44.87 8.48 -1.78
N LEU A 521 44.74 8.59 -0.45
CA LEU A 521 43.58 9.19 0.20
C LEU A 521 43.75 10.70 0.31
N TYR A 522 42.65 11.43 0.18
CA TYR A 522 42.64 12.86 0.49
C TYR A 522 42.99 13.11 1.96
N GLU A 523 43.65 14.23 2.26
CA GLU A 523 44.25 14.54 3.57
C GLU A 523 43.29 14.37 4.75
N THR A 524 42.00 14.65 4.56
CA THR A 524 40.96 14.51 5.59
C THR A 524 40.66 13.06 6.00
N PHE A 525 40.95 12.09 5.13
CA PHE A 525 40.66 10.67 5.39
C PHE A 525 41.88 9.88 5.88
N ILE A 526 43.10 10.40 5.70
CA ILE A 526 44.35 9.80 6.20
C ILE A 526 44.27 9.49 7.71
N PRO A 527 43.89 10.44 8.61
CA PRO A 527 43.87 10.17 10.05
C PRO A 527 42.76 9.18 10.47
N ARG A 528 41.77 8.94 9.61
CA ARG A 528 40.67 7.99 9.87
C ARG A 528 40.91 6.63 9.21
N SER A 529 42.07 6.41 8.59
CA SER A 529 42.45 5.16 7.95
C SER A 529 43.17 4.25 8.95
N GLU A 530 42.67 3.04 9.15
CA GLU A 530 43.25 2.08 10.09
C GLU A 530 44.25 1.13 9.41
N GLU A 531 45.40 0.90 10.05
CA GLU A 531 46.44 -0.02 9.59
C GLU A 531 46.06 -1.48 9.82
N HIS A 532 45.35 -1.75 10.92
CA HIS A 532 44.93 -3.09 11.33
C HIS A 532 43.45 -3.09 11.71
N ILE A 533 42.67 -3.98 11.10
CA ILE A 533 41.25 -4.12 11.41
C ILE A 533 41.07 -4.78 12.78
N GLY A 534 40.46 -4.06 13.72
CA GLY A 534 40.06 -4.61 15.01
C GLY A 534 39.06 -5.78 14.90
N PRO A 535 39.11 -6.79 15.78
CA PRO A 535 38.22 -7.95 15.72
C PRO A 535 36.74 -7.56 15.86
N GLY A 536 36.44 -6.53 16.65
CA GLY A 536 35.07 -6.02 16.81
C GLY A 536 34.47 -5.51 15.50
N LEU A 537 35.26 -4.81 14.68
CA LEU A 537 34.80 -4.26 13.39
C LEU A 537 34.41 -5.38 12.42
N ARG A 538 35.17 -6.49 12.42
CA ARG A 538 34.87 -7.69 11.62
C ARG A 538 33.54 -8.31 12.04
N TRP A 539 33.27 -8.40 13.35
CA TRP A 539 32.00 -8.89 13.89
C TRP A 539 30.83 -7.97 13.55
N PHE A 540 31.00 -6.65 13.62
CA PHE A 540 29.95 -5.70 13.25
C PHE A 540 29.62 -5.79 11.76
N TYR A 541 30.65 -5.87 10.91
CA TYR A 541 30.46 -6.03 9.48
C TYR A 541 29.79 -7.35 9.14
N CYS A 542 30.44 -8.49 9.44
CA CYS A 542 29.96 -9.81 9.02
C CYS A 542 28.71 -10.25 9.78
N GLY A 543 28.66 -9.99 11.10
CA GLY A 543 27.48 -10.26 11.92
C GLY A 543 26.28 -9.45 11.43
N GLY A 544 26.48 -8.16 11.14
CA GLY A 544 25.44 -7.31 10.58
C GLY A 544 24.94 -7.78 9.21
N THR A 545 25.85 -8.08 8.27
CA THR A 545 25.50 -8.61 6.93
C THR A 545 24.71 -9.92 7.04
N GLY A 546 25.22 -10.88 7.81
CA GLY A 546 24.61 -12.19 7.94
C GLY A 546 23.25 -12.14 8.65
N ILE A 547 23.11 -11.36 9.73
CA ILE A 547 21.81 -11.18 10.41
C ILE A 547 20.81 -10.50 9.48
N ALA A 548 21.23 -9.48 8.71
CA ALA A 548 20.35 -8.82 7.74
C ALA A 548 19.83 -9.82 6.70
N LEU A 549 20.69 -10.71 6.20
CA LEU A 549 20.32 -11.75 5.23
C LEU A 549 19.38 -12.81 5.84
N LEU A 550 19.60 -13.19 7.11
CA LEU A 550 18.68 -14.07 7.85
C LEU A 550 17.31 -13.42 8.05
N CYS A 551 17.26 -12.15 8.42
CA CYS A 551 16.00 -11.43 8.58
C CYS A 551 15.24 -11.35 7.25
N MET A 552 15.92 -11.08 6.13
CA MET A 552 15.31 -11.14 4.80
C MET A 552 14.79 -12.54 4.46
N ALA A 553 15.50 -13.61 4.83
CA ALA A 553 15.00 -14.98 4.65
C ALA A 553 13.68 -15.22 5.42
N VAL A 554 13.57 -14.69 6.64
CA VAL A 554 12.34 -14.76 7.45
C VAL A 554 11.23 -13.94 6.80
N LEU A 555 11.50 -12.72 6.32
CA LEU A 555 10.54 -11.90 5.59
C LEU A 555 10.00 -12.64 4.36
N ALA A 556 10.88 -13.17 3.52
CA ALA A 556 10.51 -13.97 2.35
C ALA A 556 9.68 -15.21 2.72
N HIS A 557 9.97 -15.85 3.86
CA HIS A 557 9.19 -17.00 4.35
C HIS A 557 7.75 -16.63 4.73
N THR A 558 7.54 -15.44 5.28
CA THR A 558 6.19 -14.98 5.66
C THR A 558 5.28 -14.75 4.44
N HIS A 559 5.85 -14.36 3.30
CA HIS A 559 5.16 -14.13 2.03
C HIS A 559 4.69 -15.42 1.32
N VAL A 560 3.49 -15.39 0.74
CA VAL A 560 2.97 -16.47 -0.12
C VAL A 560 3.12 -16.07 -1.58
N HIS A 561 3.84 -16.88 -2.33
CA HIS A 561 4.14 -16.66 -3.76
C HIS A 561 3.34 -17.66 -4.60
N LYS A 562 3.02 -17.31 -5.85
CA LYS A 562 2.39 -18.26 -6.78
C LYS A 562 3.42 -19.32 -7.19
N THR A 563 2.99 -20.58 -7.29
CA THR A 563 3.83 -21.69 -7.76
C THR A 563 3.93 -21.63 -9.28
N ILE A 564 5.14 -21.47 -9.82
CA ILE A 564 5.36 -21.55 -11.26
C ILE A 564 5.65 -23.03 -11.60
N PRO A 565 4.96 -23.63 -12.59
CA PRO A 565 5.26 -24.99 -13.00
C PRO A 565 6.69 -25.09 -13.55
N ASN A 566 7.39 -26.19 -13.28
CA ASN A 566 8.75 -26.46 -13.74
C ASN A 566 9.86 -25.51 -13.23
N GLN A 567 9.74 -24.91 -12.05
CA GLN A 567 10.87 -24.16 -11.44
C GLN A 567 12.10 -25.05 -11.19
N ARG A 568 13.30 -24.53 -11.46
CA ARG A 568 14.57 -25.26 -11.25
C ARG A 568 14.85 -25.57 -9.78
N LEU A 569 14.59 -24.61 -8.89
CA LEU A 569 14.71 -24.81 -7.44
C LEU A 569 13.46 -24.32 -6.72
N LEU A 570 12.90 -25.19 -5.87
CA LEU A 570 11.80 -24.84 -4.99
C LEU A 570 12.22 -23.73 -4.03
N LYS A 571 11.30 -22.81 -3.74
CA LYS A 571 11.49 -21.69 -2.81
C LYS A 571 12.15 -22.10 -1.49
N SER A 572 11.68 -23.19 -0.86
CA SER A 572 12.23 -23.65 0.42
C SER A 572 13.72 -24.01 0.34
N LYS A 573 14.18 -24.55 -0.79
CA LYS A 573 15.60 -24.88 -1.00
C LYS A 573 16.44 -23.62 -1.22
N ARG A 574 15.91 -22.62 -1.92
CA ARG A 574 16.58 -21.32 -2.13
C ARG A 574 16.73 -20.56 -0.81
N LEU A 575 15.66 -20.49 -0.02
CA LEU A 575 15.69 -19.90 1.32
C LEU A 575 16.64 -20.63 2.26
N LEU A 576 16.71 -21.96 2.18
CA LEU A 576 17.65 -22.74 2.97
C LEU A 576 19.11 -22.43 2.58
N ALA A 577 19.41 -22.30 1.28
CA ALA A 577 20.72 -21.87 0.81
C ALA A 577 21.08 -20.46 1.32
N ARG A 578 20.11 -19.53 1.29
CA ARG A 578 20.25 -18.17 1.85
C ARG A 578 20.61 -18.21 3.34
N ILE A 579 19.94 -19.05 4.13
CA ILE A 579 20.20 -19.22 5.57
C ILE A 579 21.60 -19.81 5.81
N PHE A 580 21.99 -20.84 5.06
CA PHE A 580 23.33 -21.43 5.19
C PHE A 580 24.45 -20.43 4.90
N VAL A 581 24.32 -19.67 3.81
CA VAL A 581 25.31 -18.62 3.48
C VAL A 581 25.34 -17.54 4.54
N ALA A 582 24.19 -17.15 5.09
CA ALA A 582 24.15 -16.17 6.17
C ALA A 582 24.90 -16.65 7.43
N ILE A 583 24.77 -17.93 7.80
CA ILE A 583 25.53 -18.53 8.92
C ILE A 583 27.04 -18.51 8.62
N ILE A 584 27.44 -18.85 7.38
CA ILE A 584 28.85 -18.79 6.96
C ILE A 584 29.40 -17.38 7.11
N ILE A 585 28.65 -16.36 6.67
CA ILE A 585 29.04 -14.95 6.80
C ILE A 585 29.20 -14.57 8.28
N ILE A 586 28.28 -14.96 9.16
CA ILE A 586 28.37 -14.67 10.61
C ILE A 586 29.63 -15.29 11.23
N CYS A 587 30.05 -16.47 10.78
CA CYS A 587 31.24 -17.15 11.27
C CYS A 587 32.55 -16.67 10.63
N LEU A 588 32.49 -15.87 9.55
CA LEU A 588 33.66 -15.41 8.81
C LEU A 588 34.68 -14.60 9.62
N PRO A 589 34.31 -13.80 10.65
CA PRO A 589 35.28 -13.09 11.49
C PRO A 589 36.31 -13.99 12.19
N LEU A 590 36.02 -15.29 12.32
CA LEU A 590 36.96 -16.28 12.87
C LEU A 590 38.15 -16.56 11.93
N ALA A 591 37.98 -16.31 10.62
CA ALA A 591 39.06 -16.34 9.66
C ALA A 591 39.78 -14.99 9.71
N HIS A 592 41.06 -15.00 10.09
CA HIS A 592 41.87 -13.77 10.13
C HIS A 592 42.23 -13.33 8.69
N LEU A 593 41.32 -12.59 8.05
CA LEU A 593 41.46 -12.06 6.69
C LEU A 593 41.77 -10.56 6.68
N ASN A 594 42.45 -10.09 5.63
CA ASN A 594 42.61 -8.67 5.34
C ASN A 594 41.27 -8.07 4.88
N SER A 595 41.15 -6.74 4.89
CA SER A 595 39.91 -6.01 4.55
C SER A 595 39.43 -6.32 3.14
N LEU A 596 40.34 -6.34 2.16
CA LEU A 596 40.03 -6.62 0.76
C LEU A 596 39.51 -8.05 0.61
N ASP A 597 40.19 -9.02 1.21
CA ASP A 597 39.82 -10.43 1.15
C ASP A 597 38.50 -10.70 1.88
N LEU A 598 38.27 -10.03 3.02
CA LEU A 598 37.05 -10.14 3.80
C LEU A 598 35.85 -9.59 3.01
N VAL A 599 35.94 -8.35 2.53
CA VAL A 599 34.88 -7.72 1.73
C VAL A 599 34.67 -8.48 0.41
N GLY A 600 35.74 -8.95 -0.22
CA GLY A 600 35.66 -9.78 -1.43
C GLY A 600 34.95 -11.12 -1.19
N THR A 601 35.27 -11.81 -0.10
CA THR A 601 34.63 -13.08 0.28
C THR A 601 33.15 -12.89 0.57
N VAL A 602 32.78 -11.87 1.34
CA VAL A 602 31.37 -11.54 1.63
C VAL A 602 30.62 -11.21 0.35
N THR A 603 31.21 -10.41 -0.55
CA THR A 603 30.62 -10.08 -1.85
C THR A 603 30.40 -11.33 -2.71
N GLY A 604 31.40 -12.21 -2.78
CA GLY A 604 31.30 -13.48 -3.52
C GLY A 604 30.19 -14.38 -2.98
N LEU A 605 30.05 -14.48 -1.65
CA LEU A 605 28.98 -15.24 -1.00
C LEU A 605 27.59 -14.63 -1.28
N LEU A 606 27.45 -13.30 -1.24
CA LEU A 606 26.19 -12.63 -1.55
C LEU A 606 25.83 -12.75 -3.03
N ALA A 607 26.80 -12.61 -3.94
CA ALA A 607 26.61 -12.85 -5.36
C ALA A 607 26.21 -14.30 -5.64
N PHE A 608 26.79 -15.27 -4.94
CA PHE A 608 26.38 -16.67 -5.02
C PHE A 608 24.91 -16.86 -4.59
N VAL A 609 24.48 -16.24 -3.49
CA VAL A 609 23.06 -16.27 -3.07
C VAL A 609 22.16 -15.69 -4.15
N LEU A 610 22.52 -14.53 -4.71
CA LEU A 610 21.78 -13.88 -5.78
C LEU A 610 21.65 -14.81 -7.01
N VAL A 611 22.75 -15.41 -7.45
CA VAL A 611 22.76 -16.35 -8.58
C VAL A 611 21.89 -17.57 -8.29
N VAL A 612 21.97 -18.16 -7.09
CA VAL A 612 21.13 -19.31 -6.70
C VAL A 612 19.64 -18.93 -6.70
N GLU A 613 19.29 -17.73 -6.25
CA GLU A 613 17.91 -17.25 -6.25
C GLU A 613 17.40 -16.99 -7.67
N LEU A 614 18.18 -16.33 -8.53
CA LEU A 614 17.83 -16.03 -9.92
C LEU A 614 17.71 -17.31 -10.77
N VAL A 615 18.73 -18.17 -10.73
CA VAL A 615 18.73 -19.46 -11.44
C VAL A 615 17.64 -20.36 -10.88
N GLY A 616 17.42 -20.34 -9.56
CA GLY A 616 16.39 -21.15 -8.92
C GLY A 616 14.97 -20.72 -9.24
N ALA A 617 14.73 -19.41 -9.41
CA ALA A 617 13.44 -18.86 -9.83
C ALA A 617 13.10 -19.15 -11.30
N SER A 618 14.12 -19.41 -12.12
CA SER A 618 13.98 -19.72 -13.55
C SER A 618 13.37 -21.12 -13.79
N CYS A 619 12.71 -21.31 -14.95
CA CYS A 619 12.10 -22.58 -15.34
C CYS A 619 13.14 -23.58 -15.90
N ALA A 620 12.91 -24.88 -15.66
CA ALA A 620 13.69 -25.97 -16.20
C ALA A 620 13.36 -26.16 -17.69
N GLY A 621 14.35 -25.98 -18.56
CA GLY A 621 14.20 -26.04 -20.03
C GLY A 621 14.24 -24.68 -20.73
N GLU A 622 14.23 -23.57 -19.99
CA GLU A 622 14.49 -22.22 -20.52
C GLU A 622 15.95 -21.82 -20.25
N ASN A 623 16.57 -21.14 -21.21
CA ASN A 623 17.92 -20.61 -21.05
C ASN A 623 17.86 -19.39 -20.13
N VAL A 624 18.68 -19.40 -19.07
CA VAL A 624 18.70 -18.32 -18.04
C VAL A 624 19.27 -17.01 -18.60
N LEU A 625 20.24 -17.11 -19.51
CA LEU A 625 20.99 -15.97 -20.03
C LEU A 625 20.28 -15.26 -21.19
N TRP A 626 19.49 -16.00 -21.96
CA TRP A 626 18.75 -15.49 -23.10
C TRP A 626 17.53 -16.38 -23.27
N ASP A 627 16.36 -15.77 -23.39
CA ASP A 627 15.20 -16.55 -23.81
C ASP A 627 15.36 -16.89 -25.30
N ALA A 628 15.79 -18.13 -25.58
CA ALA A 628 15.94 -18.65 -26.95
C ALA A 628 14.60 -18.70 -27.71
N LYS A 629 13.47 -18.61 -26.98
CA LYS A 629 12.11 -18.47 -27.53
C LYS A 629 11.63 -17.02 -27.55
N CYS A 630 12.30 -16.09 -26.88
CA CYS A 630 12.05 -14.66 -27.01
C CYS A 630 12.56 -14.22 -28.38
N LYS A 631 11.71 -14.43 -29.37
CA LYS A 631 11.83 -13.81 -30.67
C LYS A 631 11.57 -12.32 -30.46
N ARG A 632 12.56 -11.56 -29.97
CA ARG A 632 12.48 -10.08 -29.88
C ARG A 632 12.13 -9.44 -31.23
N ASN A 633 12.37 -10.15 -32.34
CA ASN A 633 12.00 -9.78 -33.71
C ASN A 633 10.65 -10.36 -34.19
N ARG A 634 9.92 -11.11 -33.36
CA ARG A 634 8.56 -11.60 -33.63
C ARG A 634 7.75 -11.49 -32.33
N ALA A 635 7.14 -10.34 -32.11
CA ALA A 635 5.99 -10.28 -31.23
C ALA A 635 4.98 -11.30 -31.75
N ASN A 636 4.77 -12.39 -31.00
CA ASN A 636 3.72 -13.35 -31.32
C ASN A 636 2.41 -12.73 -30.86
N TYR A 637 1.68 -12.13 -31.78
CA TYR A 637 0.28 -11.83 -31.59
C TYR A 637 -0.48 -13.14 -31.74
N GLU A 638 -0.93 -13.72 -30.63
CA GLU A 638 -1.82 -14.88 -30.67
C GLU A 638 -3.24 -14.39 -30.94
N ALA A 639 -3.71 -14.61 -32.17
CA ALA A 639 -5.13 -14.54 -32.52
C ALA A 639 -5.68 -15.96 -32.52
N GLN A 640 -6.73 -16.23 -31.74
CA GLN A 640 -7.45 -17.49 -31.80
C GLN A 640 -8.33 -17.49 -33.06
N CYS A 641 -7.80 -17.98 -34.18
CA CYS A 641 -8.63 -18.30 -35.35
C CYS A 641 -9.14 -19.75 -35.23
N ALA A 642 -10.45 -19.92 -35.31
CA ALA A 642 -11.17 -21.19 -35.40
C ALA A 642 -10.94 -21.94 -36.75
N VAL A 643 -9.69 -22.28 -37.06
CA VAL A 643 -9.37 -23.12 -38.23
C VAL A 643 -9.48 -24.60 -37.87
N ARG A 644 -10.25 -25.38 -38.65
CA ARG A 644 -10.35 -26.84 -38.46
C ARG A 644 -9.05 -27.54 -38.84
N LYS A 645 -8.57 -28.45 -38.00
CA LYS A 645 -7.30 -29.18 -38.14
C LYS A 645 -7.13 -29.91 -39.50
N GLU A 646 -8.22 -30.40 -40.07
CA GLU A 646 -8.23 -31.09 -41.37
C GLU A 646 -7.91 -30.17 -42.56
N GLU A 647 -8.29 -28.90 -42.49
CA GLU A 647 -8.08 -27.92 -43.57
C GLU A 647 -6.60 -27.48 -43.61
N LEU A 648 -5.97 -27.34 -42.44
CA LEU A 648 -4.53 -27.10 -42.28
C LEU A 648 -3.68 -28.28 -42.77
N GLU A 649 -4.08 -29.52 -42.46
CA GLU A 649 -3.36 -30.72 -42.91
C GLU A 649 -3.44 -30.93 -44.44
N LYS A 650 -4.55 -30.51 -45.07
CA LYS A 650 -4.71 -30.57 -46.53
C LYS A 650 -3.87 -29.50 -47.25
N SER A 651 -3.90 -28.26 -46.76
CA SER A 651 -3.11 -27.16 -47.34
C SER A 651 -1.59 -27.37 -47.17
N ALA A 652 -1.17 -28.00 -46.08
CA ALA A 652 0.23 -28.38 -45.86
C ALA A 652 0.72 -29.49 -46.81
N ARG A 653 -0.16 -30.40 -47.24
CA ARG A 653 0.16 -31.44 -48.24
C ARG A 653 0.18 -30.90 -49.67
N GLU A 654 -0.66 -29.92 -49.97
CA GLU A 654 -0.80 -29.32 -51.30
C GLU A 654 0.16 -28.13 -51.53
N GLY A 655 0.90 -27.69 -50.49
CA GLY A 655 1.92 -26.64 -50.59
C GLY A 655 1.34 -25.23 -50.75
N THR A 656 0.05 -25.05 -50.47
CA THR A 656 -0.68 -23.79 -50.65
C THR A 656 -0.61 -22.94 -49.38
N VAL A 657 -0.22 -21.66 -49.55
CA VAL A 657 -0.12 -20.68 -48.46
C VAL A 657 -1.52 -20.26 -48.05
N VAL A 658 -1.86 -20.51 -46.78
CA VAL A 658 -3.17 -20.20 -46.23
C VAL A 658 -3.31 -18.69 -46.01
N ASN A 659 -4.29 -18.06 -46.66
CA ASN A 659 -4.52 -16.63 -46.56
C ASN A 659 -5.34 -16.29 -45.29
N VAL A 660 -4.67 -15.68 -44.32
CA VAL A 660 -5.23 -15.34 -43.00
C VAL A 660 -6.39 -14.35 -43.11
N GLU A 661 -6.39 -13.47 -44.12
CA GLU A 661 -7.48 -12.53 -44.37
C GLU A 661 -8.79 -13.22 -44.78
N GLU A 662 -8.69 -14.32 -45.52
CA GLU A 662 -9.86 -15.07 -45.97
C GLU A 662 -10.46 -15.91 -44.83
N ILE A 663 -9.61 -16.39 -43.92
CA ILE A 663 -10.02 -17.08 -42.69
C ILE A 663 -10.67 -16.10 -41.71
N ALA A 664 -10.05 -14.94 -41.48
CA ALA A 664 -10.63 -13.88 -40.65
C ALA A 664 -11.93 -13.31 -41.24
N ARG A 665 -12.15 -13.42 -42.56
CA ARG A 665 -13.45 -13.10 -43.21
C ARG A 665 -14.48 -14.22 -43.10
N ARG A 666 -14.04 -15.49 -42.98
CA ARG A 666 -14.93 -16.66 -42.79
C ARG A 666 -15.41 -16.80 -41.35
N GLU A 667 -14.58 -16.42 -40.38
CA GLU A 667 -14.98 -16.31 -38.99
C GLU A 667 -15.75 -15.01 -38.80
N GLY A 668 -17.02 -15.12 -38.42
CA GLY A 668 -17.87 -13.96 -38.12
C GLY A 668 -17.51 -13.29 -36.79
N GLY A 669 -16.23 -12.97 -36.56
CA GLY A 669 -15.71 -12.33 -35.35
C GLY A 669 -14.34 -11.69 -35.58
N GLU A 670 -14.23 -10.43 -35.15
CA GLU A 670 -13.10 -9.49 -35.17
C GLU A 670 -12.26 -9.36 -36.46
N LYS A 671 -12.51 -8.27 -37.19
CA LYS A 671 -11.68 -7.82 -38.32
C LYS A 671 -10.31 -7.40 -37.82
N GLY A 672 -9.30 -8.24 -38.04
CA GLY A 672 -7.89 -7.84 -37.86
C GLY A 672 -7.55 -6.61 -38.71
N VAL A 673 -6.97 -5.59 -38.09
CA VAL A 673 -6.51 -4.36 -38.76
C VAL A 673 -5.00 -4.41 -38.95
N VAL A 674 -4.54 -4.08 -40.15
CA VAL A 674 -3.12 -3.94 -40.49
C VAL A 674 -2.60 -2.61 -39.94
N GLY A 675 -1.68 -2.67 -38.98
CA GLY A 675 -0.78 -1.55 -38.70
C GLY A 675 0.39 -1.59 -39.69
N THR A 676 0.39 -0.71 -40.69
CA THR A 676 1.58 -0.46 -41.51
C THR A 676 2.61 0.30 -40.68
N VAL A 677 3.84 -0.23 -40.64
CA VAL A 677 5.03 0.39 -40.02
C VAL A 677 5.40 1.68 -40.72
#